data_AF-A0A2M4BEX5-F1
#
_entry.id   AF-A0A2M4BEX5-F1
#
_cell.length_a   1.000
_cell.length_b   1.000
_cell.length_c   1.000
_cell.angle_alpha   90.00
_cell.angle_beta   90.00
_cell.angle_gamma   90.00
#
_symmetry.space_group_name_H-M   'P 1'
#
loop_
_entity.id
_entity.type
_entity.pdbx_description
1 polymer ?
#
loop_
_entity_poly.entity_id
_entity_poly.type
_entity_poly.pdbx_seq_one_letter_code
_entity_poly.pdbx_strand_id
1 'polypeptide(L)'
;MPTVGVKRDLLFKALGKTYTDDEFQKLCFEFGLELDEITTEKQMITKEQGQVEAAKDASEEIIYRIDIPANRYDLLCLEGLVMGLQVFLGKIPFPRFTKVAPAGKGAAPEKLIITKATGQIRPFAVAAVLRNISFTKDSYDSFIDLQDKLHQNICRKRTLVAIGTHDLDTLKGPFTFDAKPPKDIRFVPLNQEKPMTGDELMEFYSTHAQLKAYLPIIRDSPVYPVIYDSNGVVLSLPPIINGDHSKINLNTKNVFIECTATDLTKARVVLDTLVCMFSAHCAKPYTVEYCDVVTASGETHQYPDLQFRRETISVAKTNAIIGIDEPAEQMAKLLNRLLPTRQTGPDTLEVEVPPTRHDMLHACDIYEDVAIAYGYNRVPKTLPAKMHIAKQYPLNKLTEQLREQIAQAGFTEGLTFTLCARDDIGAKMNANIEQLPAVHIANPKTLEFQVVRTTLIPGLLKTLAANRKMPLPLKLFEVSDVVLADAKSEVGAKNERRVCAVNCNKTAGFEVVHGLLDRVMQLLEVPWDKPTGYYLEACDDPAYFPGRCASVLYKGAPIGRIGVLHPTVLQAFELTMKFIDSYVLNTMCAKLTQLKQLSLQVSEGTIELVHIAKLVGLQRLHVGAPRVNLQNVALPALRSLELGSSELGAGTYLEGIDCLMAFTRLRSLTLRNVKIYPEVLQLTPTYAVERMVLSDYRRLDETHLLILVKRFPALSWLWINRCNWLYHPDVYKLKRMQPKLRVAFDVARSDRL
;
A
#
# COMPACT_ATOMS: atom_id res chain seq x y z
N MET A 1 -6.93 -11.30 12.91
CA MET A 1 -7.89 -12.16 12.20
C MET A 1 -8.83 -12.74 13.25
N PRO A 2 -10.10 -13.02 12.97
CA PRO A 2 -10.95 -13.71 13.94
C PRO A 2 -10.39 -15.09 14.27
N THR A 3 -10.21 -15.37 15.55
CA THR A 3 -9.76 -16.68 16.02
C THR A 3 -10.91 -17.36 16.76
N VAL A 4 -11.08 -18.67 16.53
CA VAL A 4 -12.11 -19.48 17.20
C VAL A 4 -11.42 -20.55 18.01
N GLY A 5 -11.62 -20.51 19.34
CA GLY A 5 -11.23 -21.60 20.23
C GLY A 5 -12.29 -22.71 20.20
N VAL A 6 -11.89 -23.92 19.82
CA VAL A 6 -12.77 -25.10 19.80
C VAL A 6 -12.15 -26.24 20.58
N LYS A 7 -12.96 -26.95 21.38
CA LYS A 7 -12.53 -28.17 22.07
C LYS A 7 -12.23 -29.26 21.05
N ARG A 8 -11.00 -29.77 21.04
CA ARG A 8 -10.52 -30.74 20.04
C ARG A 8 -11.39 -32.00 19.99
N ASP A 9 -11.65 -32.60 21.15
CA ASP A 9 -12.35 -33.88 21.20
C ASP A 9 -13.81 -33.74 20.77
N LEU A 10 -14.43 -32.59 21.06
CA LEU A 10 -15.77 -32.24 20.58
C LEU A 10 -15.78 -32.05 19.06
N LEU A 11 -14.81 -31.31 18.53
CA LEU A 11 -14.64 -31.10 17.09
C LEU A 11 -14.48 -32.43 16.35
N PHE A 12 -13.63 -33.33 16.83
CA PHE A 12 -13.38 -34.63 16.19
C PHE A 12 -14.60 -35.55 16.27
N LYS A 13 -15.30 -35.54 17.41
CA LYS A 13 -16.58 -36.24 17.56
C LYS A 13 -17.60 -35.72 16.55
N ALA A 14 -17.70 -34.41 16.38
CA ALA A 14 -18.61 -33.78 15.44
C ALA A 14 -18.23 -34.08 13.98
N LEU A 15 -16.93 -34.14 13.64
CA LEU A 15 -16.46 -34.53 12.31
C LEU A 15 -16.57 -36.04 12.03
N GLY A 16 -16.79 -36.87 13.05
CA GLY A 16 -16.88 -38.33 12.95
C GLY A 16 -15.55 -39.01 12.60
N LYS A 17 -14.42 -38.34 12.83
CA LYS A 17 -13.06 -38.89 12.66
C LYS A 17 -12.12 -38.21 13.65
N THR A 18 -11.23 -38.99 14.27
CA THR A 18 -10.09 -38.48 15.02
C THR A 18 -8.96 -38.15 14.05
N TYR A 19 -8.42 -36.94 14.16
CA TYR A 19 -7.28 -36.48 13.36
C TYR A 19 -6.03 -36.36 14.23
N THR A 20 -4.85 -36.53 13.64
CA THR A 20 -3.62 -36.03 14.26
C THR A 20 -3.53 -34.51 14.06
N ASP A 21 -2.69 -33.84 14.85
CA ASP A 21 -2.48 -32.39 14.72
C ASP A 21 -2.03 -32.03 13.29
N ASP A 22 -1.10 -32.79 12.70
CA ASP A 22 -0.64 -32.60 11.31
C ASP A 22 -1.75 -32.84 10.27
N GLU A 23 -2.57 -33.88 10.45
CA GLU A 23 -3.68 -34.16 9.55
C GLU A 23 -4.72 -33.03 9.58
N PHE A 24 -5.01 -32.51 10.77
CA PHE A 24 -5.97 -31.42 10.94
C PHE A 24 -5.41 -30.09 10.43
N GLN A 25 -4.13 -29.80 10.65
CA GLN A 25 -3.45 -28.63 10.08
C GLN A 25 -3.48 -28.66 8.56
N LYS A 26 -3.24 -29.83 7.94
CA LYS A 26 -3.35 -30.00 6.50
C LYS A 26 -4.79 -29.77 6.00
N LEU A 27 -5.79 -30.28 6.72
CA LEU A 27 -7.19 -30.03 6.40
C LEU A 27 -7.55 -28.54 6.48
N CYS A 28 -7.06 -27.85 7.51
CA CYS A 28 -7.24 -26.40 7.65
C CYS A 28 -6.63 -25.68 6.44
N PHE A 29 -5.37 -25.99 6.10
CA PHE A 29 -4.69 -25.38 4.96
C PHE A 29 -5.41 -25.62 3.63
N GLU A 30 -5.91 -26.83 3.39
CA GLU A 30 -6.69 -27.15 2.17
C GLU A 30 -8.01 -26.38 2.08
N PHE A 31 -8.62 -26.02 3.21
CA PHE A 31 -9.87 -25.26 3.27
C PHE A 31 -9.67 -23.74 3.38
N GLY A 32 -8.43 -23.26 3.58
CA GLY A 32 -8.12 -21.84 3.77
C GLY A 32 -8.22 -21.36 5.22
N LEU A 33 -8.09 -22.27 6.19
CA LEU A 33 -7.97 -21.98 7.62
C LEU A 33 -6.53 -22.20 8.09
N GLU A 34 -6.21 -21.62 9.25
CA GLU A 34 -4.91 -21.83 9.90
C GLU A 34 -5.13 -22.31 11.33
N LEU A 35 -4.44 -23.39 11.72
CA LEU A 35 -4.37 -23.81 13.12
C LEU A 35 -3.25 -23.00 13.79
N ASP A 36 -3.62 -21.91 14.47
CA ASP A 36 -2.69 -20.92 15.05
C ASP A 36 -1.97 -21.49 16.28
N GLU A 37 -2.73 -21.94 17.27
CA GLU A 37 -2.16 -22.54 18.49
C GLU A 37 -3.02 -23.68 19.04
N ILE A 38 -2.34 -24.66 19.66
CA ILE A 38 -2.96 -25.74 20.43
C ILE A 38 -2.66 -25.43 21.90
N THR A 39 -3.68 -25.13 22.68
CA THR A 39 -3.55 -24.71 24.08
C THR A 39 -4.56 -25.42 24.97
N THR A 40 -4.49 -25.21 26.28
CA THR A 40 -5.55 -25.60 27.22
C THR A 40 -6.09 -24.35 27.92
N GLU A 41 -7.30 -24.42 28.47
CA GLU A 41 -7.90 -23.31 29.23
C GLU A 41 -6.98 -22.88 30.39
N LYS A 42 -6.39 -23.86 31.08
CA LYS A 42 -5.38 -23.66 32.13
C LYS A 42 -4.16 -22.88 31.62
N GLN A 43 -3.63 -23.21 30.45
CA GLN A 43 -2.48 -22.52 29.87
C GLN A 43 -2.82 -21.08 29.45
N MET A 44 -4.02 -20.84 28.91
CA MET A 44 -4.48 -19.49 28.55
C MET A 44 -4.60 -18.59 29.79
N ILE A 45 -5.29 -19.05 30.84
CA ILE A 45 -5.45 -18.29 32.09
C ILE A 45 -4.09 -18.01 32.73
N THR A 46 -3.19 -19.01 32.75
CA THR A 46 -1.84 -18.84 33.31
C THR A 46 -1.02 -17.81 32.53
N LYS A 47 -1.14 -17.77 31.20
CA LYS A 47 -0.43 -16.84 30.31
C LYS A 47 -0.94 -15.40 30.43
N GLU A 48 -2.26 -15.22 30.60
CA GLU A 48 -2.89 -13.90 30.66
C GLU A 48 -2.85 -13.26 32.05
N GLN A 49 -3.07 -14.06 33.11
CA GLN A 49 -3.26 -13.55 34.47
C GLN A 49 -2.04 -13.80 35.38
N GLY A 50 -1.05 -14.58 34.93
CA GLY A 50 0.23 -14.80 35.63
C GLY A 50 0.13 -15.55 36.96
N GLN A 51 -1.05 -16.00 37.38
CA GLN A 51 -1.29 -16.67 38.65
C GLN A 51 -1.81 -18.10 38.46
N VAL A 52 -1.10 -19.07 39.04
CA VAL A 52 -1.45 -20.51 38.98
C VAL A 52 -2.70 -20.83 39.82
N GLU A 53 -3.04 -20.00 40.82
CA GLU A 53 -4.21 -20.23 41.69
C GLU A 53 -5.55 -20.02 40.99
N ALA A 54 -5.64 -19.06 40.05
CA ALA A 54 -6.83 -18.85 39.22
C ALA A 54 -7.09 -19.98 38.21
N ALA A 55 -6.10 -20.86 38.01
CA ALA A 55 -6.13 -21.97 37.07
C ALA A 55 -6.33 -23.35 37.76
N LYS A 56 -6.60 -23.38 39.09
CA LYS A 56 -6.81 -24.62 39.85
C LYS A 56 -8.07 -25.38 39.42
N ASP A 57 -9.12 -24.66 39.02
CA ASP A 57 -10.40 -25.22 38.56
C ASP A 57 -10.56 -25.18 37.03
N ALA A 58 -9.53 -24.75 36.29
CA ALA A 58 -9.56 -24.61 34.84
C ALA A 58 -9.39 -25.96 34.12
N SER A 59 -10.11 -26.15 33.00
CA SER A 59 -10.07 -27.39 32.25
C SER A 59 -8.69 -27.66 31.63
N GLU A 60 -8.24 -28.91 31.70
CA GLU A 60 -7.07 -29.40 30.94
C GLU A 60 -7.46 -29.92 29.54
N GLU A 61 -8.72 -29.72 29.13
CA GLU A 61 -9.16 -30.02 27.77
C GLU A 61 -8.34 -29.25 26.74
N ILE A 62 -7.99 -29.95 25.65
CA ILE A 62 -7.21 -29.41 24.55
C ILE A 62 -8.11 -28.57 23.65
N ILE A 63 -7.72 -27.31 23.46
CA ILE A 63 -8.41 -26.31 22.66
C ILE A 63 -7.55 -26.00 21.42
N TYR A 64 -8.16 -26.16 20.26
CA TYR A 64 -7.60 -25.68 18.99
C TYR A 64 -8.04 -24.25 18.78
N ARG A 65 -7.08 -23.37 18.53
CA ARG A 65 -7.32 -22.00 18.09
C ARG A 65 -7.13 -21.94 16.59
N ILE A 66 -8.25 -21.77 15.90
CA ILE A 66 -8.31 -21.77 14.45
C ILE A 66 -8.54 -20.34 13.98
N ASP A 67 -7.63 -19.85 13.15
CA ASP A 67 -7.72 -18.55 12.50
C ASP A 67 -8.60 -18.64 11.26
N ILE A 68 -9.53 -17.69 11.16
CA ILE A 68 -10.62 -17.71 10.19
C ILE A 68 -10.56 -16.45 9.32
N PRO A 69 -10.81 -16.57 8.01
CA PRO A 69 -10.97 -15.42 7.14
C PRO A 69 -12.05 -14.46 7.65
N ALA A 70 -11.74 -13.16 7.71
CA ALA A 70 -12.64 -12.16 8.27
C ALA A 70 -13.94 -11.96 7.45
N ASN A 71 -13.98 -12.43 6.21
CA ASN A 71 -15.15 -12.43 5.33
C ASN A 71 -16.12 -13.61 5.60
N ARG A 72 -15.68 -14.69 6.25
CA ARG A 72 -16.47 -15.91 6.46
C ARG A 72 -17.12 -15.94 7.85
N TYR A 73 -18.22 -15.20 8.00
CA TYR A 73 -18.97 -15.13 9.27
C TYR A 73 -19.59 -16.47 9.68
N ASP A 74 -19.89 -17.33 8.71
CA ASP A 74 -20.43 -18.67 8.88
C ASP A 74 -19.48 -19.62 9.61
N LEU A 75 -18.19 -19.29 9.71
CA LEU A 75 -17.19 -20.15 10.36
C LEU A 75 -16.86 -19.71 11.79
N LEU A 76 -17.49 -18.67 12.34
CA LEU A 76 -17.11 -18.09 13.64
C LEU A 76 -17.46 -18.95 14.87
N CYS A 77 -18.14 -20.08 14.69
CA CYS A 77 -18.49 -21.05 15.72
C CYS A 77 -18.16 -22.48 15.32
N LEU A 78 -18.27 -23.40 16.29
CA LEU A 78 -18.01 -24.82 16.08
C LEU A 78 -19.00 -25.44 15.08
N GLU A 79 -20.29 -25.12 15.18
CA GLU A 79 -21.33 -25.61 14.28
C GLU A 79 -21.01 -25.26 12.82
N GLY A 80 -20.60 -24.02 12.59
CA GLY A 80 -20.22 -23.49 11.29
C GLY A 80 -18.97 -24.15 10.70
N LEU A 81 -17.91 -24.27 11.51
CA LEU A 81 -16.69 -24.98 11.13
C LEU A 81 -16.95 -26.43 10.77
N VAL A 82 -17.71 -27.15 11.61
CA VAL A 82 -18.05 -28.55 11.38
C VAL A 82 -18.88 -28.70 10.11
N MET A 83 -19.90 -27.87 9.92
CA MET A 83 -20.73 -27.88 8.71
C MET A 83 -19.86 -27.64 7.47
N GLY A 84 -19.06 -26.56 7.47
CA GLY A 84 -18.18 -26.20 6.35
C GLY A 84 -17.20 -27.32 6.00
N LEU A 85 -16.52 -27.89 7.01
CA LEU A 85 -15.56 -28.98 6.82
C LEU A 85 -16.23 -30.29 6.38
N GLN A 86 -17.41 -30.63 6.91
CA GLN A 86 -18.11 -31.85 6.49
C GLN A 86 -18.61 -31.76 5.05
N VAL A 87 -19.11 -30.60 4.62
CA VAL A 87 -19.48 -30.36 3.21
C VAL A 87 -18.22 -30.40 2.33
N PHE A 88 -17.13 -29.77 2.78
CA PHE A 88 -15.85 -29.80 2.07
C PHE A 88 -15.28 -31.20 1.91
N LEU A 89 -15.44 -32.07 2.91
CA LEU A 89 -15.03 -33.47 2.83
C LEU A 89 -16.01 -34.36 2.05
N GLY A 90 -17.14 -33.80 1.59
CA GLY A 90 -18.19 -34.55 0.88
C GLY A 90 -18.93 -35.55 1.77
N LYS A 91 -18.89 -35.39 3.09
CA LYS A 91 -19.56 -36.29 4.06
C LYS A 91 -21.06 -36.01 4.14
N ILE A 92 -21.45 -34.75 3.99
CA ILE A 92 -22.85 -34.31 3.97
C ILE A 92 -23.10 -33.39 2.76
N PRO A 93 -24.31 -33.37 2.19
CA PRO A 93 -24.71 -32.29 1.29
C PRO A 93 -24.87 -30.98 2.06
N PHE A 94 -24.78 -29.85 1.36
CA PHE A 94 -25.00 -28.54 1.98
C PHE A 94 -26.42 -28.44 2.57
N PRO A 95 -26.59 -28.09 3.86
CA PRO A 95 -27.91 -28.02 4.49
C PRO A 95 -28.85 -26.97 3.88
N ARG A 96 -30.15 -27.31 3.82
CA ARG A 96 -31.19 -26.39 3.33
C ARG A 96 -31.81 -25.63 4.49
N PHE A 97 -31.42 -24.38 4.69
CA PHE A 97 -32.08 -23.49 5.65
C PHE A 97 -33.43 -23.04 5.11
N THR A 98 -34.48 -23.15 5.94
CA THR A 98 -35.84 -22.76 5.55
C THR A 98 -36.51 -21.95 6.65
N LYS A 99 -37.19 -20.88 6.25
CA LYS A 99 -38.11 -20.18 7.16
C LYS A 99 -39.49 -20.82 7.12
N VAL A 100 -40.11 -20.98 8.29
CA VAL A 100 -41.40 -21.64 8.49
C VAL A 100 -42.36 -20.75 9.25
N ALA A 101 -43.65 -20.93 9.01
CA ALA A 101 -44.70 -20.32 9.82
C ALA A 101 -44.78 -20.99 11.20
N PRO A 102 -45.28 -20.28 12.24
CA PRO A 102 -45.50 -20.87 13.56
C PRO A 102 -46.40 -22.11 13.48
N ALA A 103 -46.07 -23.11 14.29
CA ALA A 103 -46.78 -24.40 14.29
C ALA A 103 -48.12 -24.31 15.04
N GLY A 104 -49.24 -24.55 14.34
CA GLY A 104 -50.59 -24.66 14.92
C GLY A 104 -51.66 -24.05 14.03
N LYS A 105 -52.85 -24.67 13.93
CA LYS A 105 -53.99 -24.07 13.19
C LYS A 105 -54.39 -22.75 13.86
N GLY A 106 -54.13 -21.62 13.19
CA GLY A 106 -54.45 -20.28 13.67
C GLY A 106 -53.37 -19.60 14.50
N ALA A 107 -52.16 -20.17 14.61
CA ALA A 107 -51.03 -19.53 15.28
C ALA A 107 -50.55 -18.31 14.46
N ALA A 108 -50.51 -17.13 15.08
CA ALA A 108 -49.97 -15.91 14.46
C ALA A 108 -48.46 -15.82 14.69
N PRO A 109 -47.68 -15.28 13.73
CA PRO A 109 -46.26 -15.05 13.93
C PRO A 109 -46.03 -14.01 15.03
N GLU A 110 -44.93 -14.17 15.77
CA GLU A 110 -44.48 -13.14 16.68
C GLU A 110 -44.21 -11.83 15.92
N LYS A 111 -44.49 -10.70 16.56
CA LYS A 111 -44.38 -9.37 15.95
C LYS A 111 -43.42 -8.49 16.72
N LEU A 112 -42.56 -7.76 16.01
CA LEU A 112 -41.73 -6.69 16.57
C LEU A 112 -42.09 -5.36 15.90
N ILE A 113 -42.61 -4.42 16.68
CA ILE A 113 -43.11 -3.13 16.19
C ILE A 113 -42.09 -2.04 16.47
N ILE A 114 -41.58 -1.38 15.43
CA ILE A 114 -40.59 -0.30 15.52
C ILE A 114 -41.31 1.04 15.57
N THR A 115 -41.09 1.83 16.63
CA THR A 115 -41.67 3.17 16.74
C THR A 115 -40.84 4.22 16.00
N LYS A 116 -41.45 5.37 15.67
CA LYS A 116 -40.75 6.51 15.05
C LYS A 116 -39.64 7.09 15.93
N ALA A 117 -39.72 6.94 17.25
CA ALA A 117 -38.74 7.50 18.19
C ALA A 117 -37.34 6.87 18.00
N THR A 118 -37.30 5.60 17.59
CA THR A 118 -36.06 4.84 17.33
C THR A 118 -35.16 5.49 16.28
N GLY A 119 -35.73 6.25 15.32
CA GLY A 119 -34.98 6.95 14.27
C GLY A 119 -33.98 8.00 14.78
N GLN A 120 -34.11 8.45 16.04
CA GLN A 120 -33.17 9.38 16.65
C GLN A 120 -31.83 8.73 17.03
N ILE A 121 -31.79 7.40 17.16
CA ILE A 121 -30.61 6.67 17.62
C ILE A 121 -30.30 5.42 16.80
N ARG A 122 -31.29 4.54 16.61
CA ARG A 122 -31.18 3.23 15.95
C ARG A 122 -32.44 2.94 15.15
N PRO A 123 -32.49 3.31 13.88
CA PRO A 123 -33.72 3.27 13.08
C PRO A 123 -34.23 1.86 12.73
N PHE A 124 -33.41 0.82 12.86
CA PHE A 124 -33.73 -0.51 12.34
C PHE A 124 -33.66 -1.58 13.43
N ALA A 125 -34.51 -2.60 13.29
CA ALA A 125 -34.43 -3.85 14.02
C ALA A 125 -34.90 -5.00 13.13
N VAL A 126 -34.37 -6.20 13.35
CA VAL A 126 -34.83 -7.45 12.73
C VAL A 126 -34.94 -8.52 13.80
N ALA A 127 -35.82 -9.51 13.64
CA ALA A 127 -36.01 -10.55 14.64
C ALA A 127 -36.36 -11.92 14.02
N ALA A 128 -36.14 -12.99 14.79
CA ALA A 128 -36.46 -14.37 14.42
C ALA A 128 -36.71 -15.22 15.67
N VAL A 129 -37.31 -16.40 15.48
CA VAL A 129 -37.53 -17.37 16.56
C VAL A 129 -36.93 -18.74 16.21
N LEU A 130 -36.15 -19.29 17.13
CA LEU A 130 -35.73 -20.70 17.11
C LEU A 130 -36.62 -21.49 18.07
N ARG A 131 -37.44 -22.41 17.53
CA ARG A 131 -38.38 -23.22 18.32
C ARG A 131 -37.78 -24.58 18.69
N ASN A 132 -38.06 -25.02 19.92
CA ASN A 132 -37.65 -26.31 20.46
C ASN A 132 -36.16 -26.60 20.27
N ILE A 133 -35.31 -25.62 20.59
CA ILE A 133 -33.86 -25.80 20.62
C ILE A 133 -33.46 -26.69 21.79
N SER A 134 -32.40 -27.48 21.61
CA SER A 134 -31.81 -28.30 22.65
C SER A 134 -30.39 -27.83 22.95
N PHE A 135 -30.20 -27.20 24.12
CA PHE A 135 -28.88 -26.78 24.58
C PHE A 135 -28.21 -27.86 25.43
N THR A 136 -27.02 -28.26 24.98
CA THR A 136 -25.98 -28.83 25.84
C THR A 136 -25.13 -27.70 26.42
N LYS A 137 -24.30 -27.99 27.42
CA LYS A 137 -23.37 -27.00 27.97
C LYS A 137 -22.47 -26.41 26.87
N ASP A 138 -21.87 -27.26 26.03
CA ASP A 138 -20.99 -26.81 24.96
C ASP A 138 -21.70 -26.02 23.85
N SER A 139 -22.93 -26.41 23.46
CA SER A 139 -23.68 -25.66 22.44
C SER A 139 -24.22 -24.33 22.96
N TYR A 140 -24.57 -24.25 24.24
CA TYR A 140 -24.90 -22.97 24.89
C TYR A 140 -23.70 -22.03 24.93
N ASP A 141 -22.53 -22.54 25.33
CA ASP A 141 -21.29 -21.74 25.37
C ASP A 141 -20.88 -21.30 23.95
N SER A 142 -21.02 -22.18 22.94
CA SER A 142 -20.82 -21.85 21.52
C SER A 142 -21.80 -20.77 21.03
N PHE A 143 -23.05 -20.78 21.49
CA PHE A 143 -24.06 -19.78 21.12
C PHE A 143 -23.70 -18.38 21.62
N ILE A 144 -23.30 -18.28 22.88
CA ILE A 144 -22.84 -17.01 23.47
C ILE A 144 -21.55 -16.54 22.82
N ASP A 145 -20.59 -17.43 22.58
CA ASP A 145 -19.32 -17.09 21.94
C ASP A 145 -19.52 -16.60 20.49
N LEU A 146 -20.42 -17.21 19.72
CA LEU A 146 -20.78 -16.71 18.39
C LEU A 146 -21.37 -15.29 18.47
N GLN A 147 -22.28 -15.05 19.41
CA GLN A 147 -22.89 -13.74 19.63
C GLN A 147 -21.81 -12.68 19.91
N ASP A 148 -20.88 -12.98 20.81
CA ASP A 148 -19.80 -12.06 21.17
C ASP A 148 -18.81 -11.83 20.03
N LYS A 149 -18.46 -12.86 19.26
CA LYS A 149 -17.60 -12.71 18.06
C LYS A 149 -18.25 -11.85 16.98
N LEU A 150 -19.54 -12.05 16.73
CA LEU A 150 -20.28 -11.20 15.80
C LEU A 150 -20.33 -9.75 16.30
N HIS A 151 -20.53 -9.54 17.62
CA HIS A 151 -20.50 -8.21 18.24
C HIS A 151 -19.16 -7.50 18.08
N GLN A 152 -18.05 -8.22 18.25
CA GLN A 152 -16.70 -7.66 18.15
C GLN A 152 -16.31 -7.36 16.70
N ASN A 153 -16.69 -8.23 15.76
CA ASN A 153 -16.27 -8.14 14.36
C ASN A 153 -17.27 -7.34 13.50
N ILE A 154 -18.23 -8.01 12.85
CA ILE A 154 -19.14 -7.39 11.87
C ILE A 154 -19.98 -6.24 12.45
N CYS A 155 -20.33 -6.32 13.74
CA CYS A 155 -21.11 -5.31 14.43
C CYS A 155 -20.29 -4.09 14.90
N ARG A 156 -18.94 -4.13 14.75
CA ARG A 156 -17.99 -3.12 15.24
C ARG A 156 -18.21 -2.75 16.71
N LYS A 157 -18.00 -3.70 17.62
CA LYS A 157 -18.22 -3.53 19.06
C LYS A 157 -19.62 -3.01 19.36
N ARG A 158 -20.62 -3.67 18.79
CA ARG A 158 -22.06 -3.34 18.89
C ARG A 158 -22.48 -1.97 18.33
N THR A 159 -21.58 -1.18 17.75
CA THR A 159 -21.88 0.17 17.24
C THR A 159 -22.89 0.14 16.10
N LEU A 160 -22.76 -0.84 15.18
CA LEU A 160 -23.62 -0.96 14.01
C LEU A 160 -24.84 -1.84 14.26
N VAL A 161 -24.66 -2.95 14.97
CA VAL A 161 -25.72 -3.94 15.26
C VAL A 161 -25.53 -4.42 16.70
N ALA A 162 -26.60 -4.57 17.46
CA ALA A 162 -26.59 -5.26 18.74
C ALA A 162 -27.62 -6.38 18.73
N ILE A 163 -27.18 -7.56 19.14
CA ILE A 163 -27.96 -8.79 19.19
C ILE A 163 -28.42 -8.96 20.64
N GLY A 164 -29.73 -9.13 20.82
CA GLY A 164 -30.31 -9.69 22.03
C GLY A 164 -30.83 -11.10 21.76
N THR A 165 -30.83 -11.89 22.82
CA THR A 165 -31.26 -13.28 22.81
C THR A 165 -32.06 -13.50 24.08
N HIS A 166 -33.28 -14.01 23.91
CA HIS A 166 -34.30 -14.02 24.93
C HIS A 166 -34.99 -15.38 25.01
N ASP A 167 -35.29 -15.82 26.23
CA ASP A 167 -36.17 -16.96 26.46
C ASP A 167 -37.62 -16.55 26.17
N LEU A 168 -38.13 -17.00 25.02
CA LEU A 168 -39.47 -16.65 24.54
C LEU A 168 -40.57 -17.17 25.48
N ASP A 169 -40.32 -18.26 26.21
CA ASP A 169 -41.33 -18.85 27.11
C ASP A 169 -41.60 -17.99 28.34
N THR A 170 -40.71 -17.04 28.65
CA THR A 170 -40.86 -16.05 29.73
C THR A 170 -41.60 -14.78 29.29
N LEU A 171 -41.79 -14.58 27.99
CA LEU A 171 -42.25 -13.33 27.40
C LEU A 171 -43.63 -13.47 26.73
N LYS A 172 -44.28 -12.32 26.45
CA LYS A 172 -45.51 -12.30 25.64
C LYS A 172 -45.44 -11.26 24.52
N GLY A 173 -45.61 -11.70 23.28
CA GLY A 173 -45.78 -10.80 22.13
C GLY A 173 -47.13 -10.05 22.14
N PRO A 174 -47.33 -9.05 21.27
CA PRO A 174 -46.33 -8.47 20.37
C PRO A 174 -45.27 -7.64 21.12
N PHE A 175 -44.06 -7.58 20.55
CA PHE A 175 -42.92 -6.82 21.06
C PHE A 175 -42.86 -5.42 20.46
N THR A 176 -42.37 -4.44 21.22
CA THR A 176 -42.23 -3.05 20.78
C THR A 176 -40.80 -2.57 20.94
N PHE A 177 -40.16 -2.15 19.84
CA PHE A 177 -38.89 -1.46 19.84
C PHE A 177 -39.10 0.05 19.83
N ASP A 178 -38.75 0.70 20.93
CA ASP A 178 -39.00 2.12 21.17
C ASP A 178 -37.72 2.86 21.61
N ALA A 179 -37.75 4.18 21.68
CA ALA A 179 -36.68 4.98 22.26
C ALA A 179 -37.27 6.00 23.25
N LYS A 180 -36.86 5.90 24.52
CA LYS A 180 -37.40 6.71 25.62
C LYS A 180 -36.31 7.46 26.37
N PRO A 181 -36.63 8.56 27.06
CA PRO A 181 -35.70 9.22 27.97
C PRO A 181 -35.14 8.21 28.99
N PRO A 182 -33.84 8.29 29.36
CA PRO A 182 -33.20 7.33 30.27
C PRO A 182 -33.90 7.15 31.62
N LYS A 183 -34.52 8.21 32.13
CA LYS A 183 -35.26 8.22 33.41
C LYS A 183 -36.55 7.41 33.39
N ASP A 184 -37.13 7.22 32.20
CA ASP A 184 -38.41 6.54 32.01
C ASP A 184 -38.25 5.03 31.79
N ILE A 185 -37.01 4.55 31.68
CA ILE A 185 -36.70 3.14 31.47
C ILE A 185 -36.23 2.56 32.81
N ARG A 186 -36.97 1.59 33.35
CA ARG A 186 -36.64 0.91 34.60
C ARG A 186 -36.80 -0.60 34.46
N PHE A 187 -35.72 -1.33 34.68
CA PHE A 187 -35.72 -2.80 34.60
C PHE A 187 -34.58 -3.41 35.41
N VAL A 188 -34.60 -4.73 35.58
CA VAL A 188 -33.53 -5.49 36.23
C VAL A 188 -32.52 -5.95 35.16
N PRO A 189 -31.30 -5.40 35.12
CA PRO A 189 -30.29 -5.80 34.15
C PRO A 189 -29.80 -7.23 34.39
N LEU A 190 -29.28 -7.88 33.35
CA LEU A 190 -28.75 -9.23 33.41
C LEU A 190 -27.78 -9.44 34.59
N ASN A 191 -27.98 -10.52 35.36
CA ASN A 191 -27.20 -10.87 36.54
C ASN A 191 -27.22 -9.82 37.66
N GLN A 192 -28.28 -9.01 37.75
CA GLN A 192 -28.53 -8.08 38.86
C GLN A 192 -29.86 -8.41 39.53
N GLU A 193 -30.04 -8.00 40.78
CA GLU A 193 -31.28 -8.22 41.53
C GLU A 193 -32.15 -6.96 41.62
N LYS A 194 -31.52 -5.79 41.58
CA LYS A 194 -32.20 -4.51 41.80
C LYS A 194 -32.60 -3.87 40.47
N PRO A 195 -33.83 -3.35 40.35
CA PRO A 195 -34.23 -2.59 39.18
C PRO A 195 -33.52 -1.23 39.17
N MET A 196 -32.94 -0.88 38.03
CA MET A 196 -32.19 0.37 37.82
C MET A 196 -32.84 1.18 36.69
N THR A 197 -32.71 2.49 36.77
CA THR A 197 -33.06 3.39 35.65
C THR A 197 -31.94 3.45 34.62
N GLY A 198 -32.21 3.95 33.42
CA GLY A 198 -31.20 4.11 32.36
C GLY A 198 -30.01 4.97 32.78
N ASP A 199 -30.23 6.05 33.55
CA ASP A 199 -29.17 6.93 34.06
C ASP A 199 -28.30 6.22 35.11
N GLU A 200 -28.93 5.54 36.07
CA GLU A 200 -28.24 4.76 37.12
C GLU A 200 -27.41 3.63 36.50
N LEU A 201 -27.93 2.99 35.45
CA LEU A 201 -27.25 1.91 34.74
C LEU A 201 -25.95 2.36 34.09
N MET A 202 -25.94 3.55 33.47
CA MET A 202 -24.73 4.09 32.84
C MET A 202 -23.63 4.40 33.85
N GLU A 203 -24.01 4.88 35.04
CA GLU A 203 -23.05 5.15 36.10
C GLU A 203 -22.55 3.85 36.74
N PHE A 204 -23.46 2.89 36.99
CA PHE A 204 -23.12 1.58 37.55
C PHE A 204 -22.11 0.81 36.69
N TYR A 205 -22.28 0.81 35.37
CA TYR A 205 -21.36 0.11 34.47
C TYR A 205 -20.13 0.93 34.04
N SER A 206 -19.97 2.17 34.51
CA SER A 206 -18.85 3.05 34.13
C SER A 206 -17.47 2.50 34.55
N THR A 207 -17.45 1.64 35.57
CA THR A 207 -16.26 0.95 36.10
C THR A 207 -16.18 -0.51 35.68
N HIS A 208 -17.21 -1.03 35.01
CA HIS A 208 -17.27 -2.44 34.63
C HIS A 208 -16.28 -2.74 33.50
N ALA A 209 -15.43 -3.76 33.69
CA ALA A 209 -14.31 -4.07 32.78
C ALA A 209 -14.72 -4.22 31.31
N GLN A 210 -15.81 -4.94 31.03
CA GLN A 210 -16.30 -5.19 29.67
C GLN A 210 -17.30 -4.15 29.16
N LEU A 211 -18.35 -3.84 29.94
CA LEU A 211 -19.47 -3.00 29.50
C LEU A 211 -19.12 -1.51 29.34
N LYS A 212 -18.11 -1.00 30.06
CA LYS A 212 -17.65 0.39 29.96
C LYS A 212 -17.36 0.82 28.52
N ALA A 213 -16.85 -0.08 27.70
CA ALA A 213 -16.51 0.21 26.30
C ALA A 213 -17.73 0.51 25.42
N TYR A 214 -18.93 0.05 25.80
CA TYR A 214 -20.15 0.21 25.02
C TYR A 214 -21.02 1.39 25.46
N LEU A 215 -20.86 1.89 26.70
CA LEU A 215 -21.65 3.01 27.22
C LEU A 215 -21.60 4.26 26.33
N PRO A 216 -20.43 4.70 25.80
CA PRO A 216 -20.36 5.89 24.95
C PRO A 216 -21.18 5.81 23.67
N ILE A 217 -21.68 4.62 23.26
CA ILE A 217 -22.48 4.48 22.05
C ILE A 217 -23.81 5.23 22.17
N ILE A 218 -24.42 5.25 23.37
CA ILE A 218 -25.71 5.90 23.60
C ILE A 218 -25.73 6.88 24.78
N ARG A 219 -24.69 6.94 25.63
CA ARG A 219 -24.67 7.73 26.88
C ARG A 219 -25.05 9.20 26.70
N ASP A 220 -24.64 9.83 25.61
CA ASP A 220 -24.87 11.27 25.37
C ASP A 220 -26.16 11.53 24.57
N SER A 221 -26.96 10.50 24.29
CA SER A 221 -28.22 10.62 23.56
C SER A 221 -29.37 11.06 24.48
N PRO A 222 -30.30 11.91 24.00
CA PRO A 222 -31.50 12.28 24.76
C PRO A 222 -32.46 11.12 25.00
N VAL A 223 -32.38 10.06 24.18
CA VAL A 223 -33.23 8.86 24.27
C VAL A 223 -32.38 7.60 24.19
N TYR A 224 -32.76 6.57 24.96
CA TYR A 224 -32.16 5.24 24.88
C TYR A 224 -33.12 4.27 24.20
N PRO A 225 -32.61 3.42 23.29
CA PRO A 225 -33.42 2.40 22.65
C PRO A 225 -33.72 1.28 23.65
N VAL A 226 -34.94 0.75 23.59
CA VAL A 226 -35.47 -0.23 24.54
C VAL A 226 -36.50 -1.12 23.86
N ILE A 227 -36.55 -2.39 24.25
CA ILE A 227 -37.53 -3.35 23.72
C ILE A 227 -38.45 -3.81 24.84
N TYR A 228 -39.76 -3.78 24.57
CA TYR A 228 -40.82 -4.18 25.50
C TYR A 228 -41.62 -5.38 24.98
N ASP A 229 -42.15 -6.18 25.91
CA ASP A 229 -43.21 -7.16 25.64
C ASP A 229 -44.61 -6.50 25.73
N SER A 230 -45.67 -7.27 25.51
CA SER A 230 -47.05 -6.77 25.60
C SER A 230 -47.51 -6.45 27.02
N ASN A 231 -46.83 -6.95 28.04
CA ASN A 231 -47.08 -6.61 29.46
C ASN A 231 -46.30 -5.37 29.90
N GLY A 232 -45.49 -4.77 29.03
CA GLY A 232 -44.62 -3.63 29.37
C GLY A 232 -43.32 -4.01 30.08
N VAL A 233 -42.94 -5.28 30.07
CA VAL A 233 -41.65 -5.77 30.59
C VAL A 233 -40.54 -5.44 29.61
N VAL A 234 -39.43 -4.89 30.11
CA VAL A 234 -38.25 -4.60 29.31
C VAL A 234 -37.46 -5.88 29.01
N LEU A 235 -37.31 -6.20 27.73
CA LEU A 235 -36.46 -7.30 27.25
C LEU A 235 -34.99 -6.92 27.27
N SER A 236 -34.65 -5.77 26.69
CA SER A 236 -33.28 -5.31 26.55
C SER A 236 -33.18 -3.78 26.44
N LEU A 237 -32.00 -3.26 26.77
CA LEU A 237 -31.58 -1.89 26.52
C LEU A 237 -30.38 -1.91 25.55
N PRO A 238 -30.62 -2.07 24.22
CA PRO A 238 -29.55 -2.11 23.24
C PRO A 238 -28.73 -0.81 23.25
N PRO A 239 -27.43 -0.81 22.91
CA PRO A 239 -26.53 -1.96 22.73
C PRO A 239 -25.88 -2.45 24.04
N ILE A 240 -26.37 -2.03 25.20
CA ILE A 240 -25.65 -2.18 26.46
C ILE A 240 -25.87 -3.56 27.07
N ILE A 241 -27.11 -3.87 27.46
CA ILE A 241 -27.41 -5.07 28.24
C ILE A 241 -28.85 -5.55 28.07
N ASN A 242 -29.07 -6.85 28.24
CA ASN A 242 -30.39 -7.47 28.25
C ASN A 242 -30.97 -7.46 29.68
N GLY A 243 -32.29 -7.67 29.80
CA GLY A 243 -32.98 -7.83 31.07
C GLY A 243 -32.87 -9.25 31.60
N ASP A 244 -32.74 -9.39 32.93
CA ASP A 244 -32.58 -10.69 33.59
C ASP A 244 -33.82 -11.59 33.45
N HIS A 245 -35.01 -11.00 33.35
CA HIS A 245 -36.28 -11.71 33.20
C HIS A 245 -36.34 -12.67 32.01
N SER A 246 -35.68 -12.28 30.91
CA SER A 246 -35.69 -13.00 29.63
C SER A 246 -34.40 -13.79 29.37
N LYS A 247 -33.61 -14.03 30.42
CA LYS A 247 -32.30 -14.67 30.32
C LYS A 247 -32.41 -16.11 29.81
N ILE A 248 -31.70 -16.39 28.73
CA ILE A 248 -31.54 -17.76 28.23
C ILE A 248 -30.72 -18.62 29.19
N ASN A 249 -31.09 -19.89 29.29
CA ASN A 249 -30.41 -20.90 30.11
C ASN A 249 -30.45 -22.27 29.41
N LEU A 250 -29.84 -23.29 30.02
CA LEU A 250 -29.77 -24.64 29.42
C LEU A 250 -31.14 -25.31 29.21
N ASN A 251 -32.17 -24.88 29.94
CA ASN A 251 -33.52 -25.43 29.83
C ASN A 251 -34.39 -24.67 28.82
N THR A 252 -33.94 -23.51 28.33
CA THR A 252 -34.67 -22.70 27.35
C THR A 252 -34.95 -23.52 26.08
N LYS A 253 -36.22 -23.53 25.66
CA LYS A 253 -36.67 -24.26 24.47
C LYS A 253 -36.98 -23.37 23.30
N ASN A 254 -37.46 -22.16 23.53
CA ASN A 254 -37.81 -21.23 22.48
C ASN A 254 -36.98 -19.96 22.66
N VAL A 255 -36.18 -19.62 21.66
CA VAL A 255 -35.30 -18.45 21.70
C VAL A 255 -35.83 -17.39 20.74
N PHE A 256 -36.20 -16.23 21.27
CA PHE A 256 -36.45 -15.04 20.48
C PHE A 256 -35.14 -14.27 20.33
N ILE A 257 -34.79 -13.94 19.09
CA ILE A 257 -33.54 -13.27 18.75
C ILE A 257 -33.91 -11.96 18.06
N GLU A 258 -33.39 -10.85 18.56
CA GLU A 258 -33.57 -9.54 17.96
C GLU A 258 -32.25 -8.83 17.73
N CYS A 259 -32.10 -8.19 16.58
CA CYS A 259 -30.92 -7.44 16.19
C CYS A 259 -31.32 -6.00 15.92
N THR A 260 -30.95 -5.08 16.83
CA THR A 260 -31.14 -3.63 16.63
C THR A 260 -29.94 -3.02 15.95
N ALA A 261 -30.15 -2.05 15.05
CA ALA A 261 -29.07 -1.59 14.19
C ALA A 261 -29.21 -0.15 13.69
N THR A 262 -28.06 0.41 13.32
CA THR A 262 -27.94 1.59 12.45
C THR A 262 -27.80 1.20 10.98
N ASP A 263 -27.34 -0.03 10.70
CA ASP A 263 -27.23 -0.62 9.36
C ASP A 263 -28.12 -1.86 9.23
N LEU A 264 -29.21 -1.74 8.46
CA LEU A 264 -30.18 -2.82 8.24
C LEU A 264 -29.55 -4.05 7.57
N THR A 265 -28.64 -3.85 6.63
CA THR A 265 -28.02 -4.94 5.86
C THR A 265 -27.19 -5.82 6.77
N LYS A 266 -26.41 -5.19 7.66
CA LYS A 266 -25.62 -5.93 8.66
C LYS A 266 -26.51 -6.61 9.70
N ALA A 267 -27.62 -5.98 10.08
CA ALA A 267 -28.57 -6.61 11.00
C ALA A 267 -29.13 -7.92 10.43
N ARG A 268 -29.51 -7.92 9.13
CA ARG A 268 -29.95 -9.11 8.41
C ARG A 268 -28.88 -10.18 8.36
N VAL A 269 -27.64 -9.81 7.99
CA VAL A 269 -26.49 -10.73 7.94
C VAL A 269 -26.26 -11.40 9.29
N VAL A 270 -26.26 -10.62 10.36
CA VAL A 270 -26.02 -11.11 11.72
C VAL A 270 -27.14 -12.04 12.18
N LEU A 271 -28.39 -11.66 11.94
CA LEU A 271 -29.55 -12.49 12.26
C LEU A 271 -29.50 -13.81 11.50
N ASP A 272 -29.38 -13.76 10.16
CA ASP A 272 -29.34 -14.93 9.27
C ASP A 272 -28.19 -15.87 9.66
N THR A 273 -27.00 -15.33 9.93
CA THR A 273 -25.84 -16.14 10.37
C THR A 273 -26.14 -16.87 11.68
N LEU A 274 -26.62 -16.15 12.70
CA LEU A 274 -26.89 -16.73 14.02
C LEU A 274 -27.98 -17.81 13.95
N VAL A 275 -29.09 -17.54 13.26
CA VAL A 275 -30.18 -18.52 13.14
C VAL A 275 -29.78 -19.72 12.29
N CYS A 276 -29.03 -19.53 11.20
CA CYS A 276 -28.57 -20.63 10.36
C CYS A 276 -27.70 -21.59 11.16
N MET A 277 -26.71 -21.09 11.91
CA MET A 277 -25.78 -21.95 12.65
C MET A 277 -26.49 -22.78 13.73
N PHE A 278 -27.43 -22.17 14.48
CA PHE A 278 -28.06 -22.82 15.62
C PHE A 278 -29.39 -23.53 15.31
N SER A 279 -29.95 -23.32 14.13
CA SER A 279 -31.12 -24.09 13.65
C SER A 279 -30.83 -25.59 13.53
N ALA A 280 -29.55 -26.01 13.48
CA ALA A 280 -29.16 -27.42 13.53
C ALA A 280 -29.56 -28.12 14.83
N HIS A 281 -29.68 -27.38 15.94
CA HIS A 281 -30.04 -27.88 17.27
C HIS A 281 -31.55 -27.83 17.56
N CYS A 282 -32.36 -27.39 16.60
CA CYS A 282 -33.83 -27.37 16.72
C CYS A 282 -34.42 -28.77 16.47
N ALA A 283 -35.56 -29.08 17.09
CA ALA A 283 -36.25 -30.36 16.92
C ALA A 283 -36.55 -30.71 15.43
N LYS A 284 -36.79 -29.68 14.61
CA LYS A 284 -36.73 -29.77 13.14
C LYS A 284 -35.46 -29.04 12.68
N PRO A 285 -34.37 -29.76 12.35
CA PRO A 285 -33.11 -29.14 11.99
C PRO A 285 -33.25 -28.20 10.79
N TYR A 286 -32.49 -27.11 10.79
CA TYR A 286 -32.41 -26.13 9.69
C TYR A 286 -33.72 -25.40 9.39
N THR A 287 -34.63 -25.34 10.37
CA THR A 287 -35.87 -24.56 10.28
C THR A 287 -35.84 -23.39 11.26
N VAL A 288 -36.34 -22.23 10.81
CA VAL A 288 -36.43 -21.01 11.63
C VAL A 288 -37.84 -20.44 11.52
N GLU A 289 -38.48 -20.12 12.64
CA GLU A 289 -39.79 -19.47 12.63
C GLU A 289 -39.61 -17.97 12.34
N TYR A 290 -40.34 -17.47 11.33
CA TYR A 290 -40.24 -16.07 10.96
C TYR A 290 -40.98 -15.14 11.94
N CYS A 291 -40.47 -13.93 12.09
CA CYS A 291 -41.08 -12.84 12.85
C CYS A 291 -41.50 -11.72 11.90
N ASP A 292 -42.69 -11.18 12.13
CA ASP A 292 -43.23 -10.04 11.41
C ASP A 292 -42.69 -8.74 12.06
N VAL A 293 -41.78 -8.05 11.37
CA VAL A 293 -41.24 -6.77 11.84
C VAL A 293 -42.00 -5.63 11.17
N VAL A 294 -42.71 -4.84 11.98
CA VAL A 294 -43.44 -3.65 11.54
C VAL A 294 -42.53 -2.44 11.67
N THR A 295 -42.19 -1.82 10.55
CA THR A 295 -41.30 -0.65 10.52
C THR A 295 -42.02 0.60 11.04
N ALA A 296 -41.25 1.66 11.30
CA ALA A 296 -41.80 2.96 11.71
C ALA A 296 -42.73 3.62 10.66
N SER A 297 -42.67 3.17 9.40
CA SER A 297 -43.60 3.59 8.34
C SER A 297 -44.90 2.77 8.30
N GLY A 298 -44.99 1.68 9.07
CA GLY A 298 -46.14 0.78 9.11
C GLY A 298 -46.06 -0.38 8.11
N GLU A 299 -44.92 -0.56 7.43
CA GLU A 299 -44.69 -1.72 6.55
C GLU A 299 -44.29 -2.95 7.36
N THR A 300 -44.84 -4.11 7.02
CA THR A 300 -44.48 -5.38 7.65
C THR A 300 -43.53 -6.16 6.76
N HIS A 301 -42.37 -6.54 7.30
CA HIS A 301 -41.37 -7.38 6.64
C HIS A 301 -41.12 -8.65 7.45
N GLN A 302 -40.95 -9.78 6.77
CA GLN A 302 -40.73 -11.08 7.41
C GLN A 302 -39.25 -11.42 7.49
N TYR A 303 -38.73 -11.58 8.70
CA TYR A 303 -37.36 -11.99 8.95
C TYR A 303 -37.32 -13.36 9.65
N PRO A 304 -36.26 -14.17 9.45
CA PRO A 304 -35.08 -13.91 8.60
C PRO A 304 -35.40 -14.02 7.10
N ASP A 305 -34.51 -13.53 6.23
CA ASP A 305 -34.70 -13.56 4.77
C ASP A 305 -34.49 -14.99 4.24
N LEU A 306 -33.37 -15.63 4.62
CA LEU A 306 -32.96 -17.01 4.29
C LEU A 306 -33.05 -17.40 2.80
N GLN A 307 -32.92 -16.43 1.90
CA GLN A 307 -33.01 -16.68 0.47
C GLN A 307 -31.69 -17.24 -0.07
N PHE A 308 -31.77 -18.36 -0.79
CA PHE A 308 -30.67 -18.86 -1.62
C PHE A 308 -30.66 -18.06 -2.93
N ARG A 309 -29.62 -17.24 -3.13
CA ARG A 309 -29.44 -16.47 -4.36
C ARG A 309 -28.92 -17.39 -5.46
N ARG A 310 -29.33 -17.19 -6.70
CA ARG A 310 -28.88 -17.99 -7.84
C ARG A 310 -27.98 -17.16 -8.73
N GLU A 311 -26.78 -17.66 -8.95
CA GLU A 311 -25.79 -17.06 -9.83
C GLU A 311 -25.43 -18.05 -10.95
N THR A 312 -25.10 -17.52 -12.12
CA THR A 312 -24.69 -18.33 -13.27
C THR A 312 -23.26 -17.98 -13.67
N ILE A 313 -22.40 -18.99 -13.79
CA ILE A 313 -21.01 -18.83 -14.19
C ILE A 313 -20.68 -19.63 -15.46
N SER A 314 -19.70 -19.13 -16.23
CA SER A 314 -19.13 -19.84 -17.38
C SER A 314 -17.90 -20.64 -16.96
N VAL A 315 -17.86 -21.92 -17.35
CA VAL A 315 -16.76 -22.84 -17.03
C VAL A 315 -15.46 -22.41 -17.73
N ALA A 316 -15.54 -22.02 -18.99
CA ALA A 316 -14.41 -21.52 -19.78
C ALA A 316 -13.80 -20.27 -19.14
N LYS A 317 -14.64 -19.34 -18.66
CA LYS A 317 -14.15 -18.14 -17.97
C LYS A 317 -13.48 -18.48 -16.63
N THR A 318 -14.07 -19.40 -15.86
CA THR A 318 -13.50 -19.88 -14.59
C THR A 318 -12.12 -20.53 -14.81
N ASN A 319 -12.02 -21.45 -15.77
CA ASN A 319 -10.77 -22.10 -16.15
C ASN A 319 -9.70 -21.08 -16.58
N ALA A 320 -10.06 -20.09 -17.41
CA ALA A 320 -9.15 -19.06 -17.87
C ALA A 320 -8.63 -18.15 -16.75
N ILE A 321 -9.46 -17.84 -15.74
CA ILE A 321 -9.07 -16.98 -14.61
C ILE A 321 -8.18 -17.74 -13.62
N ILE A 322 -8.54 -18.97 -13.28
CA ILE A 322 -7.79 -19.78 -12.30
C ILE A 322 -6.50 -20.35 -12.93
N GLY A 323 -6.52 -20.64 -14.24
CA GLY A 323 -5.42 -21.31 -14.93
C GLY A 323 -5.46 -22.83 -14.83
N ILE A 324 -6.68 -23.41 -14.85
CA ILE A 324 -6.92 -24.86 -14.84
C ILE A 324 -7.74 -25.27 -16.07
N ASP A 325 -7.87 -26.58 -16.31
CA ASP A 325 -8.65 -27.14 -17.42
C ASP A 325 -9.55 -28.27 -16.90
N GLU A 326 -10.62 -27.88 -16.19
CA GLU A 326 -11.59 -28.82 -15.64
C GLU A 326 -12.91 -28.79 -16.43
N PRO A 327 -13.50 -29.96 -16.77
CA PRO A 327 -14.79 -30.01 -17.43
C PRO A 327 -15.92 -29.58 -16.49
N ALA A 328 -17.03 -29.11 -17.06
CA ALA A 328 -18.18 -28.61 -16.30
C ALA A 328 -18.70 -29.56 -15.22
N GLU A 329 -18.75 -30.87 -15.50
CA GLU A 329 -19.20 -31.88 -14.55
C GLU A 329 -18.27 -31.97 -13.33
N GLN A 330 -16.95 -31.98 -13.56
CA GLN A 330 -15.97 -32.08 -12.49
C GLN A 330 -15.90 -30.77 -11.69
N MET A 331 -15.99 -29.63 -12.36
CA MET A 331 -16.08 -28.33 -11.70
C MET A 331 -17.33 -28.21 -10.82
N ALA A 332 -18.48 -28.71 -11.28
CA ALA A 332 -19.69 -28.77 -10.46
C ALA A 332 -19.51 -29.69 -9.25
N LYS A 333 -18.85 -30.85 -9.39
CA LYS A 333 -18.53 -31.75 -8.27
C LYS A 333 -17.60 -31.09 -7.26
N LEU A 334 -16.58 -30.36 -7.72
CA LEU A 334 -15.67 -29.61 -6.86
C LEU A 334 -16.43 -28.52 -6.10
N LEU A 335 -17.22 -27.71 -6.81
CA LEU A 335 -17.93 -26.58 -6.20
C LEU A 335 -19.01 -27.05 -5.21
N ASN A 336 -19.65 -28.20 -5.44
CA ASN A 336 -20.58 -28.82 -4.49
C ASN A 336 -19.97 -29.12 -3.11
N ARG A 337 -18.64 -29.14 -2.98
CA ARG A 337 -17.93 -29.23 -1.68
C ARG A 337 -17.96 -27.92 -0.89
N LEU A 338 -18.46 -26.83 -1.46
CA LEU A 338 -18.54 -25.52 -0.80
C LEU A 338 -19.92 -24.87 -0.98
N LEU A 339 -20.51 -25.00 -2.16
CA LEU A 339 -21.75 -24.35 -2.58
C LEU A 339 -22.61 -25.32 -3.40
N PRO A 340 -23.93 -25.43 -3.12
CA PRO A 340 -24.82 -26.20 -3.97
C PRO A 340 -24.75 -25.73 -5.43
N THR A 341 -24.37 -26.64 -6.33
CA THR A 341 -24.07 -26.30 -7.72
C THR A 341 -24.67 -27.34 -8.67
N ARG A 342 -25.29 -26.86 -9.74
CA ARG A 342 -25.85 -27.71 -10.81
C ARG A 342 -25.32 -27.28 -12.17
N GLN A 343 -24.95 -28.27 -12.99
CA GLN A 343 -24.69 -28.03 -14.40
C GLN A 343 -26.00 -27.85 -15.17
N THR A 344 -26.14 -26.72 -15.85
CA THR A 344 -27.32 -26.38 -16.67
C THR A 344 -27.03 -26.41 -18.17
N GLY A 345 -25.76 -26.40 -18.57
CA GLY A 345 -25.32 -26.50 -19.96
C GLY A 345 -23.87 -27.01 -20.08
N PRO A 346 -23.32 -27.10 -21.31
CA PRO A 346 -21.95 -27.58 -21.53
C PRO A 346 -20.88 -26.64 -20.96
N ASP A 347 -21.13 -25.33 -20.94
CA ASP A 347 -20.23 -24.30 -20.39
C ASP A 347 -20.83 -23.55 -19.20
N THR A 348 -21.95 -24.02 -18.64
CA THR A 348 -22.76 -23.20 -17.72
C THR A 348 -23.07 -23.95 -16.43
N LEU A 349 -22.70 -23.35 -15.31
CA LEU A 349 -23.04 -23.80 -13.97
C LEU A 349 -23.97 -22.79 -13.29
N GLU A 350 -25.04 -23.28 -12.71
CA GLU A 350 -25.90 -22.55 -11.79
C GLU A 350 -25.48 -22.86 -10.36
N VAL A 351 -25.16 -21.82 -9.60
CA VAL A 351 -24.68 -21.90 -8.22
C VAL A 351 -25.72 -21.27 -7.32
N GLU A 352 -26.18 -22.01 -6.31
CA GLU A 352 -27.04 -21.48 -5.27
C GLU A 352 -26.17 -20.96 -4.11
N VAL A 353 -26.09 -19.65 -3.96
CA VAL A 353 -25.39 -18.97 -2.87
C VAL A 353 -26.26 -19.04 -1.61
N PRO A 354 -25.82 -19.76 -0.57
CA PRO A 354 -26.58 -19.89 0.67
C PRO A 354 -26.71 -18.56 1.42
N PRO A 355 -27.73 -18.40 2.27
CA PRO A 355 -27.89 -17.20 3.10
C PRO A 355 -26.77 -17.04 4.13
N THR A 356 -25.94 -18.07 4.37
CA THR A 356 -24.76 -17.97 5.24
C THR A 356 -23.54 -17.34 4.55
N ARG A 357 -23.49 -17.34 3.21
CA ARG A 357 -22.36 -16.84 2.39
C ARG A 357 -22.61 -15.41 1.92
N HIS A 358 -22.48 -14.47 2.86
CA HIS A 358 -22.62 -13.04 2.59
C HIS A 358 -21.39 -12.40 1.94
N ASP A 359 -20.27 -13.13 1.90
CA ASP A 359 -19.04 -12.78 1.19
C ASP A 359 -19.18 -12.86 -0.34
N MET A 360 -20.15 -13.63 -0.84
CA MET A 360 -20.42 -13.80 -2.28
C MET A 360 -21.14 -12.59 -2.86
N LEU A 361 -20.39 -11.68 -3.47
CA LEU A 361 -20.88 -10.43 -4.07
C LEU A 361 -20.72 -10.39 -5.59
N HIS A 362 -19.77 -11.16 -6.13
CA HIS A 362 -19.44 -11.21 -7.54
C HIS A 362 -19.10 -12.64 -7.99
N ALA A 363 -19.15 -12.90 -9.29
CA ALA A 363 -18.73 -14.18 -9.86
C ALA A 363 -17.27 -14.57 -9.53
N CYS A 364 -16.43 -13.57 -9.20
CA CYS A 364 -15.04 -13.82 -8.79
C CYS A 364 -14.94 -14.57 -7.45
N ASP A 365 -15.87 -14.34 -6.53
CA ASP A 365 -15.90 -15.04 -5.24
C ASP A 365 -16.22 -16.52 -5.44
N ILE A 366 -17.05 -16.82 -6.45
CA ILE A 366 -17.32 -18.21 -6.87
C ILE A 366 -16.06 -18.83 -7.51
N TYR A 367 -15.30 -18.07 -8.30
CA TYR A 367 -14.03 -18.56 -8.88
C TYR A 367 -13.00 -18.86 -7.80
N GLU A 368 -12.96 -18.05 -6.73
CA GLU A 368 -12.13 -18.32 -5.55
C GLU A 368 -12.51 -19.66 -4.90
N ASP A 369 -13.79 -19.89 -4.63
CA ASP A 369 -14.28 -21.15 -4.07
C ASP A 369 -13.96 -22.35 -4.98
N VAL A 370 -14.07 -22.21 -6.31
CA VAL A 370 -13.64 -23.27 -7.26
C VAL A 370 -12.15 -23.57 -7.07
N ALA A 371 -11.31 -22.54 -6.97
CA ALA A 371 -9.87 -22.70 -6.78
C ALA A 371 -9.52 -23.34 -5.41
N ILE A 372 -10.24 -22.99 -4.35
CA ILE A 372 -10.10 -23.62 -3.02
C ILE A 372 -10.50 -25.10 -3.09
N ALA A 373 -11.66 -25.40 -3.68
CA ALA A 373 -12.12 -26.79 -3.85
C ALA A 373 -11.17 -27.65 -4.69
N TYR A 374 -10.55 -27.05 -5.71
CA TYR A 374 -9.50 -27.68 -6.52
C TYR A 374 -8.20 -27.89 -5.73
N GLY A 375 -7.84 -26.91 -4.91
CA GLY A 375 -6.61 -26.85 -4.11
C GLY A 375 -5.51 -26.09 -4.83
N TYR A 376 -5.09 -24.94 -4.27
CA TYR A 376 -4.13 -24.03 -4.90
C TYR A 376 -2.81 -24.70 -5.30
N ASN A 377 -2.34 -25.66 -4.49
CA ASN A 377 -1.09 -26.40 -4.77
C ASN A 377 -1.16 -27.28 -6.03
N ARG A 378 -2.35 -27.56 -6.56
CA ARG A 378 -2.54 -28.33 -7.80
C ARG A 378 -2.56 -27.45 -9.04
N VAL A 379 -2.74 -26.14 -8.88
CA VAL A 379 -2.77 -25.21 -10.01
C VAL A 379 -1.37 -25.14 -10.64
N PRO A 380 -1.24 -25.38 -11.95
CA PRO A 380 0.07 -25.38 -12.61
C PRO A 380 0.66 -23.96 -12.60
N LYS A 381 1.90 -23.85 -12.10
CA LYS A 381 2.64 -22.58 -12.14
C LYS A 381 3.02 -22.26 -13.58
N THR A 382 2.54 -21.15 -14.11
CA THR A 382 2.85 -20.67 -15.46
C THR A 382 3.57 -19.32 -15.39
N LEU A 383 4.37 -19.01 -16.41
CA LEU A 383 4.96 -17.69 -16.57
C LEU A 383 4.04 -16.83 -17.45
N PRO A 384 3.83 -15.54 -17.12
CA PRO A 384 3.04 -14.66 -17.96
C PRO A 384 3.71 -14.49 -19.34
N ALA A 385 2.94 -14.66 -20.41
CA ALA A 385 3.44 -14.65 -21.80
C ALA A 385 3.90 -13.26 -22.32
N LYS A 386 3.87 -12.22 -21.48
CA LYS A 386 4.19 -10.84 -21.88
C LYS A 386 5.57 -10.45 -21.39
N MET A 387 6.46 -10.15 -22.33
CA MET A 387 7.77 -9.57 -22.04
C MET A 387 7.64 -8.06 -21.82
N HIS A 388 8.25 -7.56 -20.74
CA HIS A 388 8.27 -6.14 -20.42
C HIS A 388 9.73 -5.67 -20.29
N ILE A 389 10.06 -4.52 -20.87
CA ILE A 389 11.37 -3.89 -20.68
C ILE A 389 11.31 -3.03 -19.40
N ALA A 390 12.07 -3.42 -18.38
CA ALA A 390 12.13 -2.68 -17.12
C ALA A 390 12.86 -1.33 -17.28
N LYS A 391 12.42 -0.32 -16.52
CA LYS A 391 13.08 0.99 -16.46
C LYS A 391 13.16 1.45 -15.01
N GLN A 392 14.37 1.80 -14.56
CA GLN A 392 14.58 2.33 -13.22
C GLN A 392 14.05 3.77 -13.12
N TYR A 393 13.53 4.12 -11.94
CA TYR A 393 13.18 5.50 -11.64
C TYR A 393 14.47 6.33 -11.49
N PRO A 394 14.67 7.42 -12.27
CA PRO A 394 15.96 8.12 -12.33
C PRO A 394 16.50 8.57 -10.97
N LEU A 395 15.62 9.03 -10.07
CA LEU A 395 16.01 9.47 -8.73
C LEU A 395 16.56 8.33 -7.88
N ASN A 396 15.95 7.15 -7.95
CA ASN A 396 16.42 5.97 -7.21
C ASN A 396 17.74 5.47 -7.80
N LYS A 397 17.87 5.43 -9.14
CA LYS A 397 19.14 5.08 -9.78
C LYS A 397 20.29 5.99 -9.32
N LEU A 398 20.06 7.31 -9.31
CA LEU A 398 21.06 8.26 -8.82
C LEU A 398 21.35 8.05 -7.33
N THR A 399 20.32 7.82 -6.52
CA THR A 399 20.46 7.57 -5.09
C THR A 399 21.36 6.38 -4.81
N GLU A 400 21.15 5.24 -5.49
CA GLU A 400 22.00 4.05 -5.31
C GLU A 400 23.46 4.31 -5.70
N GLN A 401 23.68 5.00 -6.83
CA GLN A 401 25.03 5.37 -7.27
C GLN A 401 25.75 6.25 -6.24
N LEU A 402 25.02 7.18 -5.61
CA LEU A 402 25.59 8.04 -4.57
C LEU A 402 25.87 7.27 -3.28
N ARG A 403 24.99 6.37 -2.86
CA ARG A 403 25.21 5.53 -1.67
C ARG A 403 26.51 4.74 -1.77
N GLU A 404 26.72 4.08 -2.90
CA GLU A 404 27.94 3.30 -3.14
C GLU A 404 29.18 4.19 -3.05
N GLN A 405 29.15 5.38 -3.66
CA GLN A 405 30.29 6.29 -3.65
C GLN A 405 30.57 6.92 -2.28
N ILE A 406 29.53 7.25 -1.50
CA ILE A 406 29.69 7.77 -0.14
C ILE A 406 30.22 6.67 0.78
N ALA A 407 29.78 5.42 0.59
CA ALA A 407 30.33 4.27 1.30
C ALA A 407 31.82 4.05 0.98
N GLN A 408 32.22 4.17 -0.30
CA GLN A 408 33.63 4.12 -0.72
C GLN A 408 34.47 5.26 -0.13
N ALA A 409 33.85 6.40 0.23
CA ALA A 409 34.51 7.49 0.94
C ALA A 409 34.68 7.23 2.47
N GLY A 410 34.32 6.04 2.95
CA GLY A 410 34.50 5.60 4.33
C GLY A 410 33.41 6.06 5.29
N PHE A 411 32.22 6.42 4.77
CA PHE A 411 31.04 6.70 5.58
C PHE A 411 30.14 5.45 5.65
N THR A 412 29.46 5.25 6.78
CA THR A 412 28.54 4.13 6.99
C THR A 412 27.10 4.61 6.89
N GLU A 413 26.27 3.91 6.10
CA GLU A 413 24.87 4.30 5.94
C GLU A 413 24.05 4.02 7.20
N GLY A 414 23.24 4.98 7.62
CA GLY A 414 22.23 4.85 8.68
C GLY A 414 20.83 4.76 8.10
N LEU A 415 19.98 3.94 8.72
CA LEU A 415 18.56 3.84 8.38
C LEU A 415 17.75 4.35 9.58
N THR A 416 17.34 5.62 9.51
CA THR A 416 16.64 6.29 10.62
C THR A 416 15.13 6.24 10.42
N PHE A 417 14.38 6.36 11.52
CA PHE A 417 12.92 6.41 11.45
C PHE A 417 12.44 7.68 10.74
N THR A 418 11.41 7.52 9.90
CA THR A 418 10.75 8.64 9.23
C THR A 418 9.90 9.49 10.18
N LEU A 419 9.42 8.89 11.27
CA LEU A 419 8.66 9.57 12.32
C LEU A 419 9.57 9.96 13.49
N CYS A 420 9.35 11.14 14.04
CA CYS A 420 10.11 11.67 15.17
C CYS A 420 9.25 12.51 16.10
N ALA A 421 9.80 12.87 17.27
CA ALA A 421 9.16 13.79 18.19
C ALA A 421 9.21 15.21 17.65
N ARG A 422 8.25 16.05 18.04
CA ARG A 422 8.24 17.48 17.67
C ARG A 422 9.54 18.17 18.06
N ASP A 423 10.04 17.85 19.24
CA ASP A 423 11.27 18.44 19.78
C ASP A 423 12.51 18.08 18.97
N ASP A 424 12.54 16.93 18.30
CA ASP A 424 13.71 16.48 17.54
C ASP A 424 13.98 17.35 16.31
N ILE A 425 12.94 17.88 15.66
CA ILE A 425 13.08 18.80 14.51
C ILE A 425 12.92 20.27 14.90
N GLY A 426 12.34 20.55 16.07
CA GLY A 426 12.15 21.89 16.62
C GLY A 426 13.22 22.25 17.65
N ALA A 427 12.85 22.18 18.93
CA ALA A 427 13.65 22.72 20.04
C ALA A 427 15.09 22.17 20.10
N LYS A 428 15.30 20.87 19.91
CA LYS A 428 16.65 20.27 19.95
C LYS A 428 17.54 20.72 18.79
N MET A 429 16.96 21.19 17.70
CA MET A 429 17.65 21.75 16.54
C MET A 429 17.72 23.29 16.60
N ASN A 430 17.39 23.90 17.75
CA ASN A 430 17.25 25.36 17.93
C ASN A 430 16.27 26.00 16.92
N ALA A 431 15.26 25.26 16.46
CA ALA A 431 14.29 25.72 15.49
C ALA A 431 12.88 25.83 16.10
N ASN A 432 12.10 26.82 15.66
CA ASN A 432 10.68 26.89 16.02
C ASN A 432 9.88 26.00 15.09
N ILE A 433 9.26 24.94 15.63
CA ILE A 433 8.50 23.96 14.85
C ILE A 433 7.33 24.59 14.09
N GLU A 434 6.70 25.63 14.63
CA GLU A 434 5.54 26.30 14.00
C GLU A 434 5.94 27.06 12.73
N GLN A 435 7.23 27.30 12.52
CA GLN A 435 7.79 27.94 11.32
C GLN A 435 8.34 26.92 10.32
N LEU A 436 8.40 25.63 10.70
CA LEU A 436 8.84 24.56 9.82
C LEU A 436 7.65 24.02 9.02
N PRO A 437 7.85 23.61 7.76
CA PRO A 437 6.83 22.90 6.99
C PRO A 437 6.71 21.44 7.46
N ALA A 438 6.44 21.21 8.74
CA ALA A 438 6.33 19.88 9.35
C ALA A 438 4.92 19.30 9.18
N VAL A 439 4.82 17.98 8.98
CA VAL A 439 3.55 17.27 8.92
C VAL A 439 3.29 16.57 10.26
N HIS A 440 2.13 16.83 10.86
CA HIS A 440 1.75 16.34 12.18
C HIS A 440 0.83 15.12 12.12
N ILE A 441 1.07 14.15 13.00
CA ILE A 441 0.22 12.98 13.19
C ILE A 441 -0.85 13.30 14.24
N ALA A 442 -2.12 13.07 13.91
CA ALA A 442 -3.24 13.45 14.77
C ALA A 442 -3.29 12.67 16.10
N ASN A 443 -3.16 11.35 16.05
CA ASN A 443 -3.29 10.46 17.22
C ASN A 443 -2.04 9.56 17.38
N PRO A 444 -0.88 10.14 17.73
CA PRO A 444 0.36 9.38 17.86
C PRO A 444 0.31 8.49 19.10
N LYS A 445 0.69 7.20 18.96
CA LYS A 445 0.74 6.27 20.09
C LYS A 445 1.84 6.59 21.11
N THR A 446 2.94 7.18 20.64
CA THR A 446 4.10 7.57 21.44
C THR A 446 4.51 8.99 21.06
N LEU A 447 5.22 9.67 21.97
CA LEU A 447 5.77 11.01 21.70
C LEU A 447 6.77 11.00 20.53
N GLU A 448 7.41 9.86 20.27
CA GLU A 448 8.38 9.72 19.17
C GLU A 448 7.73 9.69 17.78
N PHE A 449 6.40 9.61 17.68
CA PHE A 449 5.68 9.54 16.41
C PHE A 449 4.75 10.73 16.17
N GLN A 450 5.10 11.92 16.68
CA GLN A 450 4.25 13.10 16.57
C GLN A 450 4.34 13.78 15.19
N VAL A 451 5.50 13.74 14.54
CA VAL A 451 5.74 14.43 13.27
C VAL A 451 6.56 13.58 12.31
N VAL A 452 6.41 13.86 11.02
CA VAL A 452 7.27 13.29 9.98
C VAL A 452 8.54 14.15 9.86
N ARG A 453 9.71 13.50 9.73
CA ARG A 453 11.01 14.19 9.67
C ARG A 453 11.07 15.19 8.51
N THR A 454 11.53 16.40 8.81
CA THR A 454 11.79 17.49 7.84
C THR A 454 13.26 17.57 7.44
N THR A 455 14.14 16.87 8.16
CA THR A 455 15.59 16.77 7.96
C THR A 455 16.09 15.40 8.46
N LEU A 456 17.22 14.94 7.94
CA LEU A 456 17.83 13.65 8.32
C LEU A 456 18.81 13.78 9.51
N ILE A 457 19.23 15.00 9.86
CA ILE A 457 20.21 15.24 10.93
C ILE A 457 19.77 14.63 12.28
N PRO A 458 18.54 14.85 12.79
CA PRO A 458 18.13 14.35 14.11
C PRO A 458 18.22 12.82 14.22
N GLY A 459 17.85 12.11 13.14
CA GLY A 459 17.97 10.66 13.08
C GLY A 459 19.42 10.21 13.22
N LEU A 460 20.32 10.80 12.44
CA LEU A 460 21.75 10.50 12.49
C LEU A 460 22.38 10.87 13.85
N LEU A 461 21.97 11.98 14.46
CA LEU A 461 22.44 12.37 15.80
C LEU A 461 21.98 11.38 16.88
N LYS A 462 20.74 10.89 16.81
CA LYS A 462 20.26 9.81 17.69
C LYS A 462 21.04 8.51 17.46
N THR A 463 21.38 8.18 16.22
CA THR A 463 22.24 7.02 15.93
C THR A 463 23.62 7.19 16.55
N LEU A 464 24.24 8.37 16.45
CA LEU A 464 25.50 8.66 17.14
C LEU A 464 25.36 8.55 18.67
N ALA A 465 24.24 9.04 19.22
CA ALA A 465 23.96 8.98 20.65
C ALA A 465 23.80 7.54 21.15
N ALA A 466 23.18 6.66 20.38
CA ALA A 466 23.09 5.23 20.69
C ALA A 466 24.45 4.51 20.58
N ASN A 467 25.35 5.02 19.73
CA ASN A 467 26.65 4.39 19.41
C ASN A 467 27.86 5.09 20.04
N ARG A 468 27.68 5.84 21.14
CA ARG A 468 28.76 6.59 21.83
C ARG A 468 29.98 5.75 22.23
N LYS A 469 29.82 4.42 22.38
CA LYS A 469 30.89 3.49 22.77
C LYS A 469 31.81 3.09 21.60
N MET A 470 31.41 3.38 20.37
CA MET A 470 32.17 3.01 19.18
C MET A 470 33.43 3.87 19.03
N PRO A 471 34.52 3.33 18.44
CA PRO A 471 35.75 4.07 18.24
C PRO A 471 35.53 5.23 17.25
N LEU A 472 36.22 6.33 17.52
CA LEU A 472 36.22 7.51 16.66
C LEU A 472 37.29 7.38 15.55
N PRO A 473 37.09 8.02 14.38
CA PRO A 473 35.95 8.86 14.00
C PRO A 473 34.71 8.05 13.58
N LEU A 474 33.52 8.55 13.92
CA LEU A 474 32.24 8.02 13.44
C LEU A 474 31.74 8.84 12.26
N LYS A 475 31.70 8.21 11.09
CA LYS A 475 31.24 8.81 9.83
C LYS A 475 29.95 8.14 9.40
N LEU A 476 28.82 8.83 9.53
CA LEU A 476 27.52 8.30 9.13
C LEU A 476 26.94 9.12 8.00
N PHE A 477 26.15 8.48 7.14
CA PHE A 477 25.36 9.17 6.14
C PHE A 477 24.01 8.51 5.95
N GLU A 478 23.06 9.23 5.37
CA GLU A 478 21.77 8.69 4.96
C GLU A 478 21.32 9.38 3.68
N VAL A 479 20.77 8.59 2.74
CA VAL A 479 20.11 9.12 1.54
C VAL A 479 18.66 8.67 1.51
N SER A 480 17.77 9.54 2.00
CA SER A 480 16.37 9.19 2.21
C SER A 480 15.42 10.37 2.03
N ASP A 481 14.12 10.09 1.99
CA ASP A 481 13.08 11.11 1.86
C ASP A 481 12.80 11.79 3.21
N VAL A 482 12.61 13.11 3.13
CA VAL A 482 11.95 13.92 4.16
C VAL A 482 10.59 14.38 3.65
N VAL A 483 9.68 14.72 4.56
CA VAL A 483 8.34 15.20 4.19
C VAL A 483 8.21 16.66 4.59
N LEU A 484 7.76 17.47 3.64
CA LEU A 484 7.50 18.90 3.83
C LEU A 484 6.04 19.20 3.51
N ALA A 485 5.38 19.98 4.36
CA ALA A 485 4.08 20.54 4.05
C ALA A 485 4.17 21.41 2.78
N ASP A 486 3.27 21.16 1.83
CA ASP A 486 3.20 21.89 0.56
C ASP A 486 1.74 22.01 0.12
N ALA A 487 1.18 23.20 0.30
CA ALA A 487 -0.20 23.50 -0.08
C ALA A 487 -0.48 23.39 -1.59
N LYS A 488 0.57 23.31 -2.43
CA LYS A 488 0.44 23.10 -3.88
C LYS A 488 0.36 21.62 -4.27
N SER A 489 0.70 20.72 -3.34
CA SER A 489 0.58 19.28 -3.55
C SER A 489 -0.86 18.83 -3.31
N GLU A 490 -1.33 17.84 -4.09
CA GLU A 490 -2.65 17.23 -3.95
C GLU A 490 -2.95 16.77 -2.52
N VAL A 491 -1.95 16.16 -1.87
CA VAL A 491 -2.06 15.62 -0.52
C VAL A 491 -1.66 16.61 0.57
N GLY A 492 -1.37 17.87 0.22
CA GLY A 492 -0.92 18.91 1.14
C GLY A 492 0.53 18.75 1.67
N ALA A 493 1.26 17.75 1.17
CA ALA A 493 2.65 17.48 1.54
C ALA A 493 3.44 16.93 0.33
N LYS A 494 4.77 17.04 0.37
CA LYS A 494 5.67 16.46 -0.63
C LYS A 494 6.86 15.76 0.00
N ASN A 495 7.35 14.74 -0.68
CA ASN A 495 8.60 14.07 -0.34
C ASN A 495 9.76 14.72 -1.08
N GLU A 496 10.88 14.95 -0.37
CA GLU A 496 12.13 15.45 -0.94
C GLU A 496 13.27 14.50 -0.56
N ARG A 497 13.97 13.94 -1.55
CA ARG A 497 15.13 13.06 -1.35
C ARG A 497 16.33 13.89 -0.94
N ARG A 498 16.86 13.66 0.26
CA ARG A 498 18.02 14.37 0.80
C ARG A 498 19.20 13.44 1.01
N VAL A 499 20.39 13.98 0.85
CA VAL A 499 21.65 13.34 1.25
C VAL A 499 22.16 14.08 2.47
N CYS A 500 22.35 13.36 3.57
CA CYS A 500 22.89 13.92 4.79
C CYS A 500 24.10 13.09 5.23
N ALA A 501 25.16 13.75 5.66
CA ALA A 501 26.31 13.09 6.25
C ALA A 501 26.73 13.82 7.53
N VAL A 502 27.20 13.06 8.51
CA VAL A 502 27.72 13.54 9.79
C VAL A 502 29.09 12.90 10.05
N ASN A 503 30.04 13.72 10.49
CA ASN A 503 31.36 13.29 10.93
C ASN A 503 31.54 13.69 12.39
N CYS A 504 31.68 12.70 13.27
CA CYS A 504 31.88 12.88 14.70
C CYS A 504 33.31 12.48 15.07
N ASN A 505 34.08 13.43 15.59
CA ASN A 505 35.48 13.23 15.97
C ASN A 505 35.86 14.11 17.18
N LYS A 506 37.07 13.92 17.72
CA LYS A 506 37.61 14.72 18.84
C LYS A 506 37.90 16.18 18.44
N THR A 507 38.20 16.42 17.18
CA THR A 507 38.44 17.73 16.58
C THR A 507 37.39 18.01 15.51
N ALA A 508 37.07 19.29 15.28
CA ALA A 508 36.26 19.69 14.13
C ALA A 508 36.97 19.25 12.84
N GLY A 509 36.21 18.64 11.93
CA GLY A 509 36.65 18.15 10.63
C GLY A 509 35.75 18.71 9.54
N PHE A 510 35.54 20.02 9.52
CA PHE A 510 34.77 20.72 8.49
C PHE A 510 35.30 20.39 7.10
N GLU A 511 36.62 20.28 6.95
CA GLU A 511 37.33 19.87 5.74
C GLU A 511 36.98 18.44 5.27
N VAL A 512 36.62 17.53 6.18
CA VAL A 512 36.23 16.14 5.82
C VAL A 512 34.85 16.12 5.20
N VAL A 513 33.92 16.86 5.80
CA VAL A 513 32.53 16.99 5.33
C VAL A 513 32.47 17.84 4.06
N HIS A 514 33.33 18.86 3.97
CA HIS A 514 33.53 19.64 2.74
C HIS A 514 34.12 18.77 1.62
N GLY A 515 35.15 17.99 1.90
CA GLY A 515 35.73 17.06 0.91
C GLY A 515 34.73 16.00 0.42
N LEU A 516 33.83 15.53 1.29
CA LEU A 516 32.75 14.63 0.87
C LEU A 516 31.73 15.35 -0.02
N LEU A 517 31.35 16.60 0.31
CA LEU A 517 30.51 17.43 -0.55
C LEU A 517 31.16 17.63 -1.93
N ASP A 518 32.45 17.96 -1.97
CA ASP A 518 33.21 18.16 -3.20
C ASP A 518 33.24 16.88 -4.04
N ARG A 519 33.44 15.73 -3.38
CA ARG A 519 33.39 14.41 -4.03
C ARG A 519 32.02 14.13 -4.63
N VAL A 520 30.94 14.40 -3.89
CA VAL A 520 29.57 14.23 -4.39
C VAL A 520 29.30 15.15 -5.58
N MET A 521 29.71 16.41 -5.54
CA MET A 521 29.55 17.34 -6.66
C MET A 521 30.37 16.94 -7.88
N GLN A 522 31.59 16.43 -7.67
CA GLN A 522 32.43 15.88 -8.73
C GLN A 522 31.76 14.68 -9.42
N LEU A 523 31.17 13.77 -8.65
CA LEU A 523 30.45 12.61 -9.20
C LEU A 523 29.19 13.01 -9.99
N LEU A 524 28.60 14.14 -9.63
CA LEU A 524 27.48 14.75 -10.35
C LEU A 524 27.93 15.62 -11.52
N GLU A 525 29.24 15.69 -11.80
CA GLU A 525 29.85 16.54 -12.84
C GLU A 525 29.51 18.03 -12.67
N VAL A 526 29.40 18.50 -11.42
CA VAL A 526 29.12 19.90 -11.09
C VAL A 526 30.43 20.62 -10.71
N PRO A 527 30.89 21.60 -11.50
CA PRO A 527 32.15 22.31 -11.21
C PRO A 527 32.01 23.26 -10.02
N TRP A 528 33.14 23.57 -9.35
CA TRP A 528 33.22 24.65 -8.36
C TRP A 528 33.32 26.00 -9.09
N ASP A 529 32.17 26.60 -9.40
CA ASP A 529 32.08 27.84 -10.18
C ASP A 529 30.75 28.56 -9.91
N LYS A 530 30.79 29.89 -9.68
CA LYS A 530 29.58 30.65 -9.32
C LYS A 530 28.52 30.70 -10.43
N PRO A 531 28.86 31.01 -11.70
CA PRO A 531 27.86 31.11 -12.77
C PRO A 531 27.31 29.76 -13.25
N THR A 532 28.15 28.72 -13.32
CA THR A 532 27.78 27.45 -13.98
C THR A 532 27.67 26.25 -13.06
N GLY A 533 28.21 26.33 -11.84
CA GLY A 533 28.37 25.23 -10.91
C GLY A 533 27.83 25.52 -9.51
N TYR A 534 28.51 24.96 -8.51
CA TYR A 534 28.21 25.18 -7.10
C TYR A 534 29.29 26.02 -6.40
N TYR A 535 28.89 26.67 -5.31
CA TYR A 535 29.78 27.40 -4.42
C TYR A 535 29.18 27.47 -3.02
N LEU A 536 30.02 27.84 -2.05
CA LEU A 536 29.61 28.08 -0.67
C LEU A 536 29.49 29.57 -0.39
N GLU A 537 28.43 29.94 0.32
CA GLU A 537 28.24 31.28 0.87
C GLU A 537 28.01 31.16 2.37
N ALA A 538 28.77 31.93 3.16
CA ALA A 538 28.63 31.93 4.61
C ALA A 538 27.21 32.36 4.98
N CYS A 539 26.57 31.62 5.89
CA CYS A 539 25.24 31.94 6.37
C CYS A 539 25.12 31.64 7.86
N ASP A 540 24.14 32.26 8.51
CA ASP A 540 23.82 31.97 9.91
C ASP A 540 22.61 31.03 10.00
N ASP A 541 22.74 29.99 10.81
CA ASP A 541 21.70 29.00 11.07
C ASP A 541 21.78 28.60 12.56
N PRO A 542 20.68 28.72 13.34
CA PRO A 542 20.67 28.37 14.76
C PRO A 542 21.13 26.95 15.09
N ALA A 543 20.99 25.99 14.15
CA ALA A 543 21.43 24.62 14.35
C ALA A 543 22.96 24.46 14.30
N TYR A 544 23.68 25.45 13.78
CA TYR A 544 25.12 25.42 13.52
C TYR A 544 25.89 26.46 14.34
N PHE A 545 27.19 26.27 14.49
CA PHE A 545 28.07 27.19 15.19
C PHE A 545 28.29 28.47 14.36
N PRO A 546 28.14 29.68 14.94
CA PRO A 546 28.32 30.95 14.21
C PRO A 546 29.69 31.05 13.54
N GLY A 547 29.71 31.51 12.28
CA GLY A 547 30.92 31.61 11.47
C GLY A 547 31.50 30.28 10.98
N ARG A 548 30.83 29.15 11.27
CA ARG A 548 31.20 27.79 10.81
C ARG A 548 30.02 27.09 10.12
N CYS A 549 29.23 27.85 9.39
CA CYS A 549 28.11 27.40 8.56
C CYS A 549 28.16 28.08 7.19
N ALA A 550 27.81 27.34 6.15
CA ALA A 550 27.65 27.85 4.79
C ALA A 550 26.45 27.20 4.09
N SER A 551 25.76 27.98 3.28
CA SER A 551 24.77 27.45 2.33
C SER A 551 25.49 26.92 1.10
N VAL A 552 25.06 25.75 0.63
CA VAL A 552 25.51 25.19 -0.63
C VAL A 552 24.59 25.72 -1.73
N LEU A 553 25.10 26.58 -2.61
CA LEU A 553 24.34 27.12 -3.73
C LEU A 553 24.74 26.46 -5.03
N TYR A 554 23.76 26.15 -5.88
CA TYR A 554 23.96 25.69 -7.26
C TYR A 554 23.23 26.61 -8.23
N LYS A 555 23.98 27.26 -9.13
CA LYS A 555 23.46 28.27 -10.06
C LYS A 555 22.58 29.32 -9.35
N GLY A 556 23.05 29.78 -8.19
CA GLY A 556 22.37 30.77 -7.35
C GLY A 556 21.14 30.26 -6.56
N ALA A 557 20.80 28.97 -6.63
CA ALA A 557 19.72 28.40 -5.80
C ALA A 557 20.29 27.60 -4.62
N PRO A 558 19.77 27.76 -3.39
CA PRO A 558 20.22 26.99 -2.24
C PRO A 558 19.79 25.53 -2.40
N ILE A 559 20.76 24.63 -2.38
CA ILE A 559 20.56 23.18 -2.49
C ILE A 559 20.96 22.44 -1.23
N GLY A 560 21.38 23.13 -0.17
CA GLY A 560 21.81 22.50 1.07
C GLY A 560 22.50 23.44 2.04
N ARG A 561 22.97 22.87 3.15
CA ARG A 561 23.76 23.52 4.20
C ARG A 561 24.90 22.61 4.62
N ILE A 562 26.03 23.20 4.98
CA ILE A 562 27.21 22.52 5.52
C ILE A 562 27.72 23.32 6.72
N GLY A 563 28.12 22.65 7.79
CA GLY A 563 28.64 23.34 8.97
C GLY A 563 28.95 22.45 10.15
N VAL A 564 29.50 23.07 11.18
CA VAL A 564 29.71 22.47 12.50
C VAL A 564 28.45 22.68 13.34
N LEU A 565 27.88 21.61 13.91
CA LEU A 565 26.66 21.73 14.71
C LEU A 565 26.89 22.54 15.99
N HIS A 566 25.86 23.29 16.42
CA HIS A 566 25.93 24.12 17.61
C HIS A 566 26.05 23.25 18.88
N PRO A 567 26.89 23.61 19.87
CA PRO A 567 27.04 22.83 21.10
C PRO A 567 25.73 22.58 21.87
N THR A 568 24.76 23.51 21.80
CA THR A 568 23.45 23.31 22.43
C THR A 568 22.63 22.21 21.76
N VAL A 569 22.75 22.05 20.43
CA VAL A 569 22.11 20.94 19.70
C VAL A 569 22.74 19.62 20.13
N LEU A 570 24.08 19.56 20.19
CA LEU A 570 24.78 18.36 20.65
C LEU A 570 24.37 17.96 22.06
N GLN A 571 24.29 18.94 22.97
CA GLN A 571 23.83 18.72 24.34
C GLN A 571 22.37 18.25 24.40
N ALA A 572 21.48 18.82 23.57
CA ALA A 572 20.07 18.43 23.51
C ALA A 572 19.84 17.01 22.95
N PHE A 573 20.76 16.52 22.13
CA PHE A 573 20.82 15.11 21.70
C PHE A 573 21.75 14.26 22.59
N GLU A 574 22.15 14.80 23.75
CA GLU A 574 22.98 14.15 24.78
C GLU A 574 24.36 13.67 24.28
N LEU A 575 24.91 14.28 23.25
CA LEU A 575 26.22 13.94 22.70
C LEU A 575 27.32 14.61 23.54
N THR A 576 28.24 13.81 24.05
CA THR A 576 29.36 14.27 24.91
C THR A 576 30.55 14.83 24.11
N MET A 577 30.52 14.66 22.79
CA MET A 577 31.59 15.07 21.87
C MET A 577 31.46 16.54 21.52
N LYS A 578 32.59 17.25 21.45
CA LYS A 578 32.61 18.72 21.26
C LYS A 578 32.39 19.17 19.81
N PHE A 579 32.62 18.29 18.83
CA PHE A 579 32.54 18.66 17.41
C PHE A 579 31.87 17.56 16.59
N ILE A 580 30.79 17.93 15.90
CA ILE A 580 30.14 17.11 14.87
C ILE A 580 29.91 18.02 13.67
N ASP A 581 30.55 17.68 12.56
CA ASP A 581 30.41 18.37 11.29
C ASP A 581 29.31 17.67 10.48
N SER A 582 28.47 18.42 9.80
CA SER A 582 27.41 17.85 8.97
C SER A 582 27.18 18.65 7.70
N TYR A 583 26.74 17.96 6.65
CA TYR A 583 26.09 18.62 5.51
C TYR A 583 24.77 17.94 5.19
N VAL A 584 23.83 18.73 4.68
CA VAL A 584 22.56 18.27 4.12
C VAL A 584 22.44 18.87 2.73
N LEU A 585 22.29 18.03 1.72
CA LEU A 585 21.88 18.42 0.38
C LEU A 585 20.39 18.15 0.22
N ASN A 586 19.62 19.23 0.03
CA ASN A 586 18.18 19.26 -0.14
C ASN A 586 17.76 18.85 -1.55
N THR A 587 18.50 19.26 -2.60
CA THR A 587 17.99 19.15 -3.97
C THR A 587 19.04 18.57 -4.93
N MET A 588 18.79 17.36 -5.44
CA MET A 588 19.67 16.74 -6.45
C MET A 588 19.07 16.64 -7.87
N CYS A 589 17.74 16.57 -8.04
CA CYS A 589 17.17 16.21 -9.36
C CYS A 589 16.30 17.25 -10.07
N ALA A 590 16.05 18.44 -9.52
CA ALA A 590 15.15 19.39 -10.18
C ALA A 590 15.77 20.10 -11.41
N LYS A 591 17.09 20.00 -11.67
CA LYS A 591 17.77 20.78 -12.73
C LYS A 591 18.66 19.99 -13.71
N LEU A 592 18.84 18.68 -13.56
CA LEU A 592 19.65 17.88 -14.52
C LEU A 592 19.02 17.79 -15.92
N THR A 593 17.70 17.98 -16.04
CA THR A 593 17.00 18.11 -17.35
C THR A 593 17.29 19.42 -18.08
N GLN A 594 18.01 20.38 -17.47
CA GLN A 594 18.37 21.69 -18.04
C GLN A 594 19.81 21.75 -18.59
N LEU A 595 20.45 20.60 -18.81
CA LEU A 595 21.79 20.50 -19.40
C LEU A 595 21.79 21.11 -20.81
N LYS A 596 22.48 22.24 -20.99
CA LYS A 596 22.57 22.96 -22.27
C LYS A 596 23.77 22.51 -23.13
N GLN A 597 24.79 21.92 -22.54
CA GLN A 597 25.99 21.45 -23.22
C GLN A 597 26.42 20.10 -22.66
N LEU A 598 26.78 19.14 -23.52
CA LEU A 598 27.24 17.81 -23.15
C LEU A 598 28.46 17.44 -24.01
N SER A 599 29.49 16.86 -23.38
CA SER A 599 30.68 16.34 -24.06
C SER A 599 30.89 14.89 -23.65
N LEU A 600 30.96 13.98 -24.61
CA LEU A 600 31.16 12.56 -24.41
C LEU A 600 32.46 12.16 -25.11
N GLN A 601 33.41 11.55 -24.39
CA GLN A 601 34.66 11.08 -24.97
C GLN A 601 34.97 9.66 -24.47
N VAL A 602 35.30 8.76 -25.41
CA VAL A 602 35.76 7.40 -25.12
C VAL A 602 36.91 7.04 -26.06
N SER A 603 37.91 6.33 -25.54
CA SER A 603 39.06 5.84 -26.31
C SER A 603 38.72 4.59 -27.14
N GLU A 604 37.80 3.75 -26.66
CA GLU A 604 37.35 2.51 -27.29
C GLU A 604 35.82 2.36 -27.21
N GLY A 605 35.21 1.66 -28.19
CA GLY A 605 33.77 1.35 -28.20
C GLY A 605 32.89 2.28 -29.04
N THR A 606 31.56 2.13 -28.87
CA THR A 606 30.52 2.85 -29.61
C THR A 606 29.71 3.73 -28.65
N ILE A 607 29.45 4.98 -29.04
CA ILE A 607 28.49 5.85 -28.36
C ILE A 607 27.15 5.80 -29.09
N GLU A 608 26.11 5.31 -28.41
CA GLU A 608 24.73 5.34 -28.88
C GLU A 608 24.01 6.60 -28.37
N LEU A 609 23.70 7.54 -29.26
CA LEU A 609 23.05 8.80 -28.86
C LEU A 609 21.57 8.65 -28.46
N VAL A 610 20.95 7.49 -28.69
CA VAL A 610 19.58 7.20 -28.22
C VAL A 610 19.47 7.33 -26.69
N HIS A 611 20.56 7.06 -25.97
CA HIS A 611 20.60 7.17 -24.51
C HIS A 611 20.46 8.62 -24.00
N ILE A 612 20.75 9.63 -24.83
CA ILE A 612 20.68 11.05 -24.47
C ILE A 612 19.48 11.78 -25.10
N ALA A 613 18.61 11.08 -25.83
CA ALA A 613 17.45 11.67 -26.53
C ALA A 613 16.44 12.39 -25.61
N LYS A 614 16.49 12.15 -24.29
CA LYS A 614 15.64 12.84 -23.29
C LYS A 614 16.12 14.24 -22.93
N LEU A 615 17.31 14.66 -23.37
CA LEU A 615 17.86 15.99 -23.12
C LEU A 615 17.28 17.03 -24.11
N VAL A 616 15.97 17.26 -24.03
CA VAL A 616 15.23 18.19 -24.92
C VAL A 616 15.74 19.64 -24.86
N GLY A 617 16.44 20.03 -23.80
CA GLY A 617 17.06 21.35 -23.62
C GLY A 617 18.52 21.47 -24.10
N LEU A 618 19.11 20.40 -24.63
CA LEU A 618 20.52 20.36 -25.04
C LEU A 618 20.77 21.23 -26.27
N GLN A 619 21.69 22.18 -26.18
CA GLN A 619 22.02 23.13 -27.24
C GLN A 619 23.37 22.85 -27.91
N ARG A 620 24.33 22.26 -27.20
CA ARG A 620 25.65 21.88 -27.73
C ARG A 620 25.99 20.45 -27.35
N LEU A 621 26.47 19.67 -28.31
CA LEU A 621 26.88 18.28 -28.10
C LEU A 621 28.24 18.05 -28.74
N HIS A 622 29.19 17.49 -27.99
CA HIS A 622 30.48 17.02 -28.47
C HIS A 622 30.60 15.52 -28.22
N VAL A 623 31.00 14.76 -29.24
CA VAL A 623 31.11 13.29 -29.16
C VAL A 623 32.41 12.83 -29.81
N GLY A 624 33.38 12.41 -29.01
CA GLY A 624 34.63 11.80 -29.45
C GLY A 624 34.64 10.30 -29.16
N ALA A 625 34.40 9.45 -30.16
CA ALA A 625 34.47 8.00 -30.03
C ALA A 625 34.93 7.34 -31.33
N PRO A 626 35.50 6.12 -31.30
CA PRO A 626 35.79 5.35 -32.51
C PRO A 626 34.54 5.09 -33.37
N ARG A 627 33.38 4.87 -32.76
CA ARG A 627 32.08 4.70 -33.43
C ARG A 627 30.99 5.53 -32.74
N VAL A 628 30.14 6.20 -33.52
CA VAL A 628 28.98 6.96 -33.02
C VAL A 628 27.73 6.58 -33.81
N ASN A 629 26.67 6.17 -33.12
CA ASN A 629 25.39 5.84 -33.73
C ASN A 629 24.35 6.95 -33.43
N LEU A 630 23.80 7.50 -34.52
CA LEU A 630 22.86 8.63 -34.54
C LEU A 630 21.40 8.21 -34.80
N GLN A 631 21.11 6.91 -34.94
CA GLN A 631 19.79 6.42 -35.33
C GLN A 631 18.73 6.68 -34.24
N ASN A 632 17.53 7.08 -34.68
CA ASN A 632 16.35 7.28 -33.82
C ASN A 632 16.53 8.32 -32.70
N VAL A 633 17.37 9.34 -32.92
CA VAL A 633 17.63 10.41 -31.93
C VAL A 633 16.95 11.72 -32.34
N ALA A 634 16.19 12.33 -31.43
CA ALA A 634 15.60 13.64 -31.60
C ALA A 634 16.09 14.61 -30.50
N LEU A 635 16.82 15.66 -30.89
CA LEU A 635 17.31 16.71 -29.99
C LEU A 635 16.81 18.08 -30.49
N PRO A 636 15.58 18.50 -30.11
CA PRO A 636 14.90 19.63 -30.72
C PRO A 636 15.55 21.00 -30.43
N ALA A 637 16.36 21.12 -29.38
CA ALA A 637 17.06 22.36 -29.02
C ALA A 637 18.51 22.43 -29.51
N LEU A 638 19.03 21.38 -30.16
CA LEU A 638 20.44 21.28 -30.54
C LEU A 638 20.80 22.31 -31.60
N ARG A 639 21.78 23.18 -31.31
CA ARG A 639 22.27 24.24 -32.20
C ARG A 639 23.66 23.96 -32.74
N SER A 640 24.50 23.27 -31.97
CA SER A 640 25.88 22.94 -32.33
C SER A 640 26.17 21.47 -32.05
N LEU A 641 26.72 20.77 -33.04
CA LEU A 641 27.14 19.37 -32.93
C LEU A 641 28.59 19.23 -33.36
N GLU A 642 29.39 18.55 -32.55
CA GLU A 642 30.78 18.23 -32.84
C GLU A 642 30.99 16.72 -32.73
N LEU A 643 31.50 16.12 -33.80
CA LEU A 643 31.71 14.67 -33.90
C LEU A 643 33.17 14.37 -34.24
N GLY A 644 33.73 13.39 -33.53
CA GLY A 644 35.08 12.91 -33.70
C GLY A 644 36.10 13.61 -32.80
N SER A 645 37.32 13.07 -32.77
CA SER A 645 38.43 13.60 -31.97
C SER A 645 39.74 13.49 -32.75
N SER A 646 40.64 14.45 -32.55
CA SER A 646 42.00 14.43 -33.09
C SER A 646 42.89 13.35 -32.46
N GLU A 647 42.51 12.85 -31.29
CA GLU A 647 43.25 11.83 -30.53
C GLU A 647 42.99 10.41 -31.08
N LEU A 648 41.92 10.23 -31.86
CA LEU A 648 41.54 8.94 -32.45
C LEU A 648 42.27 8.74 -33.78
N GLY A 649 43.41 8.04 -33.74
CA GLY A 649 44.26 7.80 -34.91
C GLY A 649 43.57 7.08 -36.08
N ALA A 650 42.57 6.23 -35.81
CA ALA A 650 41.82 5.51 -36.85
C ALA A 650 40.63 6.30 -37.44
N GLY A 651 40.33 7.49 -36.92
CA GLY A 651 39.15 8.27 -37.28
C GLY A 651 37.84 7.72 -36.69
N THR A 652 36.80 8.55 -36.68
CA THR A 652 35.48 8.21 -36.13
C THR A 652 34.54 7.68 -37.22
N TYR A 653 33.89 6.55 -36.96
CA TYR A 653 32.83 5.98 -37.80
C TYR A 653 31.45 6.49 -37.36
N LEU A 654 30.60 6.91 -38.30
CA LEU A 654 29.23 7.36 -38.03
C LEU A 654 28.21 6.41 -38.63
N GLU A 655 27.27 5.94 -37.81
CA GLU A 655 26.08 5.20 -38.22
C GLU A 655 24.86 6.11 -38.18
N GLY A 656 24.04 6.12 -39.24
CA GLY A 656 22.77 6.87 -39.26
C GLY A 656 22.91 8.38 -39.45
N ILE A 657 23.87 8.87 -40.25
CA ILE A 657 24.09 10.31 -40.49
C ILE A 657 22.87 11.03 -41.10
N ASP A 658 21.99 10.29 -41.77
CA ASP A 658 20.69 10.74 -42.28
C ASP A 658 19.77 11.27 -41.19
N CYS A 659 19.92 10.76 -39.97
CA CYS A 659 19.16 11.20 -38.80
C CYS A 659 19.52 12.63 -38.36
N LEU A 660 20.57 13.26 -38.90
CA LEU A 660 20.84 14.69 -38.69
C LEU A 660 19.65 15.58 -39.10
N MET A 661 18.75 15.10 -39.97
CA MET A 661 17.50 15.81 -40.34
C MET A 661 16.53 15.98 -39.16
N ALA A 662 16.59 15.08 -38.16
CA ALA A 662 15.78 15.19 -36.95
C ALA A 662 16.18 16.39 -36.07
N PHE A 663 17.36 16.98 -36.30
CA PHE A 663 17.86 18.14 -35.57
C PHE A 663 17.48 19.46 -36.25
N THR A 664 16.20 19.83 -36.15
CA THR A 664 15.59 20.98 -36.85
C THR A 664 16.22 22.35 -36.56
N ARG A 665 16.94 22.50 -35.43
CA ARG A 665 17.60 23.75 -35.00
C ARG A 665 19.12 23.75 -35.14
N LEU A 666 19.70 22.71 -35.74
CA LEU A 666 21.15 22.60 -35.90
C LEU A 666 21.66 23.67 -36.88
N ARG A 667 22.58 24.52 -36.43
CA ARG A 667 23.16 25.63 -37.21
C ARG A 667 24.66 25.46 -37.45
N SER A 668 25.36 24.79 -36.54
CA SER A 668 26.81 24.55 -36.61
C SER A 668 27.12 23.06 -36.51
N LEU A 669 27.97 22.56 -37.42
CA LEU A 669 28.45 21.18 -37.42
C LEU A 669 29.99 21.15 -37.53
N THR A 670 30.65 20.49 -36.59
CA THR A 670 32.10 20.28 -36.61
C THR A 670 32.39 18.79 -36.76
N LEU A 671 33.20 18.41 -37.73
CA LEU A 671 33.63 17.04 -37.97
C LEU A 671 35.16 16.96 -37.86
N ARG A 672 35.65 16.13 -36.94
CA ARG A 672 37.10 15.92 -36.70
C ARG A 672 37.49 14.49 -37.10
N ASN A 673 38.27 14.34 -38.18
CA ASN A 673 38.75 13.05 -38.69
C ASN A 673 37.65 11.96 -38.81
N VAL A 674 36.45 12.35 -39.28
CA VAL A 674 35.29 11.45 -39.42
C VAL A 674 35.32 10.74 -40.77
N LYS A 675 35.16 9.42 -40.78
CA LYS A 675 35.04 8.61 -42.00
C LYS A 675 33.63 8.69 -42.57
N ILE A 676 33.48 9.22 -43.78
CA ILE A 676 32.19 9.33 -44.48
C ILE A 676 32.19 8.32 -45.64
N TYR A 677 31.29 7.34 -45.62
CA TYR A 677 31.19 6.29 -46.63
C TYR A 677 30.19 6.64 -47.75
N PRO A 678 30.25 5.96 -48.93
CA PRO A 678 29.39 6.22 -50.08
C PRO A 678 27.88 6.07 -49.81
N GLU A 679 27.45 5.34 -48.77
CA GLU A 679 26.02 5.21 -48.42
C GLU A 679 25.36 6.56 -48.08
N VAL A 680 26.16 7.54 -47.61
CA VAL A 680 25.73 8.93 -47.36
C VAL A 680 25.31 9.65 -48.66
N LEU A 681 25.72 9.13 -49.83
CA LEU A 681 25.36 9.68 -51.14
C LEU A 681 23.90 9.45 -51.53
N GLN A 682 23.17 8.55 -50.87
CA GLN A 682 21.78 8.21 -51.23
C GLN A 682 20.71 9.10 -50.56
N LEU A 683 21.12 10.07 -49.73
CA LEU A 683 20.22 10.87 -48.88
C LEU A 683 19.59 12.08 -49.60
N THR A 684 18.43 12.57 -49.14
CA THR A 684 17.77 13.78 -49.68
C THR A 684 18.46 15.09 -49.19
N PRO A 685 18.47 16.19 -49.97
CA PRO A 685 19.20 17.41 -49.64
C PRO A 685 18.33 18.43 -48.87
N THR A 686 18.27 18.36 -47.54
CA THR A 686 17.41 19.26 -46.71
C THR A 686 18.02 19.63 -45.34
N TYR A 687 19.34 19.75 -45.21
CA TYR A 687 19.95 20.13 -43.91
C TYR A 687 20.06 21.64 -43.71
N ALA A 688 19.65 22.14 -42.53
CA ALA A 688 19.59 23.57 -42.18
C ALA A 688 20.88 24.14 -41.54
N VAL A 689 22.03 23.49 -41.78
CA VAL A 689 23.34 23.87 -41.21
C VAL A 689 23.92 25.04 -41.99
N GLU A 690 24.25 26.13 -41.29
CA GLU A 690 24.76 27.36 -41.88
C GLU A 690 26.29 27.47 -41.81
N ARG A 691 26.91 26.83 -40.81
CA ARG A 691 28.36 26.85 -40.55
C ARG A 691 28.89 25.43 -40.38
N MET A 692 30.00 25.13 -41.04
CA MET A 692 30.67 23.84 -40.92
C MET A 692 32.17 23.99 -40.73
N VAL A 693 32.73 23.15 -39.85
CA VAL A 693 34.17 23.04 -39.64
C VAL A 693 34.60 21.60 -39.92
N LEU A 694 35.59 21.44 -40.80
CA LEU A 694 36.28 20.17 -41.01
C LEU A 694 37.68 20.30 -40.43
N SER A 695 38.06 19.41 -39.53
CA SER A 695 39.42 19.44 -38.98
C SER A 695 40.11 18.08 -38.92
N ASP A 696 41.44 18.12 -38.98
CA ASP A 696 42.32 16.98 -38.68
C ASP A 696 42.13 15.76 -39.60
N TYR A 697 41.71 15.99 -40.85
CA TYR A 697 41.58 14.94 -41.86
C TYR A 697 42.93 14.53 -42.46
N ARG A 698 43.25 13.23 -42.40
CA ARG A 698 44.47 12.66 -43.03
C ARG A 698 44.48 12.77 -44.55
N ARG A 699 43.31 12.69 -45.20
CA ARG A 699 43.11 12.89 -46.64
C ARG A 699 41.70 13.42 -46.86
N LEU A 700 41.59 14.63 -47.40
CA LEU A 700 40.32 15.22 -47.81
C LEU A 700 40.27 15.21 -49.34
N ASP A 701 39.40 14.38 -49.94
CA ASP A 701 39.29 14.26 -51.39
C ASP A 701 38.11 15.08 -51.96
N GLU A 702 38.09 15.18 -53.29
CA GLU A 702 37.05 15.89 -54.04
C GLU A 702 35.64 15.34 -53.77
N THR A 703 35.52 14.03 -53.52
CA THR A 703 34.26 13.35 -53.22
C THR A 703 33.67 13.81 -51.89
N HIS A 704 34.49 13.95 -50.84
CA HIS A 704 34.06 14.51 -49.55
C HIS A 704 33.53 15.94 -49.70
N LEU A 705 34.21 16.76 -50.49
CA LEU A 705 33.81 18.15 -50.74
C LEU A 705 32.52 18.26 -51.57
N LEU A 706 32.34 17.38 -52.56
CA LEU A 706 31.11 17.30 -53.36
C LEU A 706 29.88 16.88 -52.55
N ILE A 707 30.05 15.99 -51.56
CA ILE A 707 28.98 15.58 -50.63
C ILE A 707 28.47 16.80 -49.85
N LEU A 708 29.39 17.66 -49.38
CA LEU A 708 29.04 18.83 -48.57
C LEU A 708 28.18 19.83 -49.33
N VAL A 709 28.54 20.14 -50.58
CA VAL A 709 27.80 21.11 -51.40
C VAL A 709 26.44 20.59 -51.85
N LYS A 710 26.34 19.29 -52.17
CA LYS A 710 25.07 18.71 -52.61
C LYS A 710 24.06 18.52 -51.48
N ARG A 711 24.52 18.34 -50.23
CA ARG A 711 23.64 17.97 -49.11
C ARG A 711 23.37 19.13 -48.15
N PHE A 712 24.26 20.12 -48.03
CA PHE A 712 24.06 21.28 -47.15
C PHE A 712 23.85 22.58 -47.96
N PRO A 713 22.70 22.76 -48.64
CA PRO A 713 22.45 23.93 -49.48
C PRO A 713 22.38 25.26 -48.70
N ALA A 714 22.09 25.18 -47.39
CA ALA A 714 22.06 26.34 -46.49
C ALA A 714 23.45 26.79 -46.00
N LEU A 715 24.51 26.08 -46.37
CA LEU A 715 25.87 26.36 -45.91
C LEU A 715 26.36 27.72 -46.41
N SER A 716 26.68 28.62 -45.48
CA SER A 716 27.19 29.96 -45.76
C SER A 716 28.68 30.11 -45.44
N TRP A 717 29.18 29.29 -44.51
CA TRP A 717 30.56 29.29 -44.04
C TRP A 717 31.11 27.87 -43.90
N LEU A 718 32.27 27.63 -44.50
CA LEU A 718 33.05 26.40 -44.37
C LEU A 718 34.47 26.75 -43.94
N TRP A 719 34.93 26.19 -42.82
CA TRP A 719 36.33 26.30 -42.40
C TRP A 719 37.00 24.93 -42.44
N ILE A 720 38.14 24.85 -43.13
CA ILE A 720 38.94 23.64 -43.27
C ILE A 720 40.27 23.86 -42.54
N ASN A 721 40.48 23.12 -41.46
CA ASN A 721 41.61 23.33 -40.55
C ASN A 721 42.46 22.05 -40.43
N ARG A 722 43.79 22.14 -40.58
CA ARG A 722 44.72 20.98 -40.47
C ARG A 722 44.31 19.75 -41.31
N CYS A 723 43.85 19.95 -42.54
CA CYS A 723 43.51 18.88 -43.48
C CYS A 723 44.57 18.74 -44.57
N ASN A 724 45.01 17.51 -44.86
CA ASN A 724 45.94 17.24 -45.96
C ASN A 724 45.21 16.96 -47.28
N TRP A 725 45.89 17.20 -48.42
CA TRP A 725 45.42 16.90 -49.79
C TRP A 725 44.33 17.81 -50.37
N LEU A 726 44.14 19.02 -49.82
CA LEU A 726 43.27 20.05 -50.41
C LEU A 726 44.05 20.93 -51.40
N TYR A 727 43.55 21.03 -52.64
CA TYR A 727 44.15 21.88 -53.69
C TYR A 727 43.27 23.07 -54.03
N HIS A 728 43.87 24.16 -54.52
CA HIS A 728 43.14 25.36 -54.93
C HIS A 728 41.99 25.09 -55.94
N PRO A 729 42.15 24.24 -56.97
CA PRO A 729 41.06 23.91 -57.89
C PRO A 729 39.82 23.30 -57.22
N ASP A 730 40.01 22.53 -56.14
CA ASP A 730 38.90 21.92 -55.39
C ASP A 730 38.06 22.98 -54.68
N VAL A 731 38.72 23.99 -54.11
CA VAL A 731 38.07 25.14 -53.47
C VAL A 731 37.37 26.04 -54.50
N TYR A 732 37.97 26.25 -55.67
CA TYR A 732 37.32 26.98 -56.77
C TYR A 732 36.08 26.25 -57.29
N LYS A 733 36.12 24.92 -57.39
CA LYS A 733 34.99 24.10 -57.80
C LYS A 733 33.84 24.20 -56.78
N LEU A 734 34.14 24.17 -55.49
CA LEU A 734 33.17 24.44 -54.41
C LEU A 734 32.49 25.80 -54.57
N LYS A 735 33.28 26.87 -54.76
CA LYS A 735 32.76 28.23 -54.97
C LYS A 735 31.92 28.36 -56.25
N ARG A 736 32.27 27.65 -57.32
CA ARG A 736 31.48 27.64 -58.57
C ARG A 736 30.11 26.97 -58.37
N MET A 737 30.06 25.92 -57.55
CA MET A 737 28.82 25.18 -57.27
C MET A 737 27.93 25.89 -56.25
N GLN A 738 28.50 26.62 -55.29
CA GLN A 738 27.76 27.41 -54.30
C GLN A 738 28.37 28.81 -54.17
N PRO A 739 27.98 29.77 -55.02
CA PRO A 739 28.63 31.09 -55.11
C PRO A 739 28.58 31.92 -53.82
N LYS A 740 27.59 31.65 -52.95
CA LYS A 740 27.41 32.34 -51.68
C LYS A 740 28.24 31.75 -50.53
N LEU A 741 28.92 30.62 -50.74
CA LEU A 741 29.71 29.91 -49.73
C LEU A 741 31.05 30.64 -49.49
N ARG A 742 31.28 31.04 -48.24
CA ARG A 742 32.59 31.54 -47.79
C ARG A 742 33.42 30.36 -47.29
N VAL A 743 34.60 30.18 -47.86
CA VAL A 743 35.53 29.10 -47.49
C VAL A 743 36.80 29.72 -46.91
N ALA A 744 37.17 29.30 -45.70
CA ALA A 744 38.45 29.59 -45.07
C ALA A 744 39.26 28.30 -44.93
N PHE A 745 40.58 28.36 -45.11
CA PHE A 745 41.47 27.21 -44.96
C PHE A 745 42.86 27.65 -44.51
N ASP A 746 43.57 26.81 -43.76
CA ASP A 746 44.86 27.16 -43.15
C ASP A 746 46.03 27.06 -44.17
N VAL A 747 46.06 26.04 -45.03
CA VAL A 747 47.04 25.85 -46.12
C VAL A 747 46.40 25.05 -47.26
N ALA A 748 46.43 25.56 -48.50
CA ALA A 748 46.07 24.80 -49.71
C ALA A 748 47.30 24.65 -50.61
N ARG A 749 47.45 23.49 -51.27
CA ARG A 749 48.55 23.27 -52.25
C ARG A 749 48.17 23.91 -53.59
N SER A 750 49.15 24.53 -54.28
CA SER A 750 48.91 25.30 -55.51
C SER A 750 48.41 24.43 -56.66
N ASP A 751 48.99 23.23 -56.87
CA ASP A 751 48.72 22.41 -58.05
C ASP A 751 48.68 20.91 -57.73
N ARG A 752 47.81 20.15 -58.44
CA ARG A 752 47.86 18.68 -58.47
C ARG A 752 49.02 18.28 -59.39
N LEU A 753 50.01 17.54 -58.88
CA LEU A 753 51.05 16.91 -59.70
C LEU A 753 50.43 15.87 -60.65
#